data_AF-A0A9L0RDC0-F1
#
_entry.id   AF-A0A9L0RDC0-F1
#
_cell.length_a   1.000
_cell.length_b   1.000
_cell.length_c   1.000
_cell.angle_alpha   90.00
_cell.angle_beta   90.00
_cell.angle_gamma   90.00
#
_symmetry.space_group_name_H-M   'P 1'
#
loop_
_entity.id
_entity.type
_entity.pdbx_description
1 polymer ?
#
loop_
_entity_poly.entity_id
_entity_poly.type
_entity_poly.pdbx_seq_one_letter_code
_entity_poly.pdbx_strand_id
1 'polypeptide(L)'
;MLPLPSEQALEELLVRKEEEWRALQAQRSQLQEAAVQEVQSRLEEAQGKLQRLQEDFVYNLQVLEERDRELERYDAAFAQARGLEEARQAEVSELKIEVAKLRQALATEARRLEDAQQQYQLRLQEHRLELERVHSDKNSEIDHQREQYENLKWKLERRLEELDGELALQRQELLLEFECETQKREHEFRLRADGMSNLVLMHELKVKLLNKELVALKEAGAKAAESLQSAEMASSELERRLQCRDQELRELAAVRDARIEDLEGKLCSVQLTRKKEEEMFRRKHEELDRLARERDEVLAAVKDAHVEQLRVLESRALELQAHCETLELQLHRAEQRQADALKEKDAIIDRLREDTAALKSGWDAQIAQLSKEMIAKDLQAQSLQGEEGTLQAQLARCQQDIGRYKQQLCLAAEREQSLEREKVQLELDWQRRCEGLERDQFQRSEDLIRALTMAKEQVAAKLQETERTLCDQEVVLKALTLERDQAVQALRTRGPLPGKEVQMLPSHHEGEISKSFPSSEIQRLQEQNTSLRNTIAQMRKEMETLSDQILPSAQSGRETSNTSLPDSKTAADAPTPDYVLALEAEIRTLKHKFKTLEEQLEVLYPSKKSTSYPDVQPSVHSSTETAGGTMLADGASLGLLLQRLGDRAHLLNFLVTRIRQKVLQKALDVDTVQRELPHEVDQVHLEVLELRKQVAELEERLGTAWKEGRVVSSRQQLRAPDSTALRREDPADGASLGTVEQGTFSVHLGPEAQPTQALSVPRLQRKLKEAARKILHLRLEKEQLLEMGNRLRAELGRPTATLPDASSVPISGTGRRRGTGSVPLDPLIGGRSPFLLSTKIIHNQSINENLVTRLPCRHST
;
A
#
# COMPACT_ATOMS: atom_id res chain seq x y z
N MET A 1 146.43 27.76 84.32
CA MET A 1 146.83 29.17 84.21
C MET A 1 146.71 29.63 82.75
N LEU A 2 145.49 29.92 82.31
CA LEU A 2 145.25 30.93 81.28
C LEU A 2 144.95 32.24 82.04
N PRO A 3 145.21 33.43 81.47
CA PRO A 3 144.87 34.67 82.15
C PRO A 3 143.35 34.74 82.40
N LEU A 4 142.95 35.23 83.58
CA LEU A 4 141.57 35.64 83.77
C LEU A 4 141.30 36.80 82.78
N PRO A 5 140.19 36.79 82.02
CA PRO A 5 139.78 37.97 81.29
C PRO A 5 139.51 39.11 82.29
N SER A 6 139.83 40.34 81.90
CA SER A 6 139.42 41.51 82.67
C SER A 6 137.89 41.58 82.74
N GLU A 7 137.35 42.12 83.84
CA GLU A 7 135.90 42.18 84.09
C GLU A 7 135.16 42.81 82.91
N GLN A 8 135.71 43.89 82.34
CA GLN A 8 135.25 44.56 81.11
C GLN A 8 135.03 43.61 79.91
N ALA A 9 135.91 42.62 79.70
CA ALA A 9 135.78 41.67 78.59
C ALA A 9 134.70 40.60 78.87
N LEU A 10 134.38 40.35 80.14
CA LEU A 10 133.25 39.52 80.53
C LEU A 10 131.93 40.31 80.43
N GLU A 11 131.93 41.58 80.84
CA GLU A 11 130.81 42.52 80.73
C GLU A 11 130.43 42.77 79.26
N GLU A 12 131.39 43.01 78.36
CA GLU A 12 131.12 43.10 76.91
C GLU A 12 130.43 41.83 76.36
N LEU A 13 130.84 40.65 76.83
CA LEU A 13 130.28 39.38 76.37
C LEU A 13 128.87 39.18 76.96
N LEU A 14 128.64 39.55 78.21
CA LEU A 14 127.32 39.57 78.85
C LEU A 14 126.37 40.53 78.12
N VAL A 15 126.78 41.77 77.85
CA VAL A 15 125.97 42.75 77.09
C VAL A 15 125.61 42.21 75.70
N ARG A 16 126.57 41.65 74.96
CA ARG A 16 126.28 41.01 73.66
C ARG A 16 125.31 39.82 73.78
N LYS A 17 125.42 39.00 74.84
CA LYS A 17 124.50 37.88 75.08
C LYS A 17 123.13 38.31 75.57
N GLU A 18 123.02 39.40 76.31
CA GLU A 18 121.73 40.03 76.58
C GLU A 18 121.12 40.66 75.32
N GLU A 19 121.91 41.25 74.43
CA GLU A 19 121.43 41.79 73.15
C GLU A 19 120.94 40.67 72.22
N GLU A 20 121.70 39.59 72.09
CA GLU A 20 121.24 38.37 71.39
C GLU A 20 119.97 37.80 72.03
N TRP A 21 119.90 37.72 73.36
CA TRP A 21 118.72 37.21 74.08
C TRP A 21 117.49 38.12 73.91
N ARG A 22 117.66 39.45 74.01
CA ARG A 22 116.61 40.45 73.75
C ARG A 22 116.15 40.41 72.29
N ALA A 23 117.06 40.22 71.33
CA ALA A 23 116.74 40.06 69.91
C ALA A 23 115.97 38.76 69.64
N LEU A 24 116.39 37.63 70.21
CA LEU A 24 115.69 36.36 70.13
C LEU A 24 114.32 36.40 70.83
N GLN A 25 114.19 37.15 71.94
CA GLN A 25 112.93 37.37 72.62
C GLN A 25 111.97 38.22 71.79
N ALA A 26 112.46 39.29 71.14
CA ALA A 26 111.67 40.12 70.23
C ALA A 26 111.28 39.36 68.95
N GLN A 27 112.19 38.57 68.37
CA GLN A 27 111.87 37.70 67.23
C GLN A 27 110.82 36.64 67.63
N ARG A 28 110.92 36.09 68.84
CA ARG A 28 109.92 35.16 69.37
C ARG A 28 108.57 35.84 69.60
N SER A 29 108.52 37.07 70.12
CA SER A 29 107.25 37.79 70.28
C SER A 29 106.63 38.10 68.92
N GLN A 30 107.41 38.61 67.96
CA GLN A 30 106.95 38.87 66.59
C GLN A 30 106.41 37.61 65.89
N LEU A 31 107.07 36.46 66.03
CA LEU A 31 106.58 35.19 65.49
C LEU A 31 105.31 34.70 66.20
N GLN A 32 105.17 34.94 67.51
CA GLN A 32 103.95 34.63 68.26
C GLN A 32 102.79 35.58 67.91
N GLU A 33 103.06 36.88 67.73
CA GLU A 33 102.12 37.90 67.30
C GLU A 33 101.62 37.62 65.87
N ALA A 34 102.51 37.29 64.94
CA ALA A 34 102.15 36.89 63.58
C ALA A 34 101.31 35.60 63.55
N ALA A 35 101.67 34.58 64.36
CA ALA A 35 100.88 33.35 64.47
C ALA A 35 99.49 33.61 65.10
N VAL A 36 99.38 34.52 66.07
CA VAL A 36 98.09 34.94 66.64
C VAL A 36 97.25 35.68 65.59
N GLN A 37 97.84 36.58 64.82
CA GLN A 37 97.15 37.29 63.72
C GLN A 37 96.68 36.34 62.62
N GLU A 38 97.49 35.32 62.26
CA GLU A 38 97.12 34.29 61.28
C GLU A 38 95.99 33.37 61.79
N VAL A 39 95.95 33.09 63.10
CA VAL A 39 94.85 32.36 63.72
C VAL A 39 93.59 33.24 63.83
N GLN A 40 93.73 34.55 64.10
CA GLN A 40 92.63 35.50 64.12
C GLN A 40 91.98 35.67 62.75
N SER A 41 92.76 35.90 61.68
CA SER A 41 92.21 36.03 60.33
C SER A 41 91.55 34.72 59.84
N ARG A 42 92.13 33.55 60.16
CA ARG A 42 91.49 32.24 59.92
C ARG A 42 90.17 32.08 60.68
N LEU A 43 90.09 32.60 61.91
CA LEU A 43 88.87 32.55 62.73
C LEU A 43 87.79 33.51 62.18
N GLU A 44 88.16 34.72 61.78
CA GLU A 44 87.26 35.69 61.13
C GLU A 44 86.75 35.16 59.79
N GLU A 45 87.63 34.56 58.97
CA GLU A 45 87.23 33.85 57.75
C GLU A 45 86.24 32.70 58.04
N ALA A 46 86.49 31.90 59.08
CA ALA A 46 85.61 30.80 59.45
C ALA A 46 84.25 31.30 59.97
N GLN A 47 84.23 32.39 60.74
CA GLN A 47 83.00 33.04 61.20
C GLN A 47 82.21 33.64 60.03
N GLY A 48 82.86 34.33 59.09
CA GLY A 48 82.20 34.84 57.88
C GLY A 48 81.67 33.75 56.95
N LYS A 49 82.36 32.61 56.85
CA LYS A 49 81.86 31.42 56.13
C LYS A 49 80.65 30.80 56.84
N LEU A 50 80.67 30.73 58.17
CA LEU A 50 79.55 30.24 58.97
C LEU A 50 78.32 31.17 58.90
N GLN A 51 78.52 32.49 58.92
CA GLN A 51 77.44 33.48 58.78
C GLN A 51 76.73 33.35 57.43
N ARG A 52 77.49 33.30 56.32
CA ARG A 52 76.92 33.07 54.99
C ARG A 52 76.16 31.74 54.91
N LEU A 53 76.71 30.68 55.48
CA LEU A 53 76.04 29.38 55.52
C LEU A 53 74.73 29.42 56.35
N GLN A 54 74.68 30.23 57.42
CA GLN A 54 73.45 30.46 58.19
C GLN A 54 72.42 31.29 57.41
N GLU A 55 72.85 32.33 56.68
CA GLU A 55 72.01 33.11 55.77
C GLU A 55 71.44 32.22 54.65
N ASP A 56 72.29 31.40 54.01
CA ASP A 56 71.90 30.39 53.01
C ASP A 56 70.89 29.39 53.59
N PHE A 57 71.09 28.89 54.82
CA PHE A 57 70.14 27.96 55.45
C PHE A 57 68.78 28.63 55.74
N VAL A 58 68.76 29.87 56.21
CA VAL A 58 67.51 30.62 56.45
C VAL A 58 66.78 30.90 55.14
N TYR A 59 67.49 31.30 54.08
CA TYR A 59 66.92 31.50 52.75
C TYR A 59 66.35 30.20 52.17
N ASN A 60 67.10 29.09 52.23
CA ASN A 60 66.62 27.80 51.76
C ASN A 60 65.37 27.32 52.54
N LEU A 61 65.29 27.59 53.85
CA LEU A 61 64.10 27.28 54.64
C LEU A 61 62.88 28.13 54.21
N GLN A 62 63.06 29.42 53.96
CA GLN A 62 62.00 30.30 53.45
C GLN A 62 61.48 29.82 52.07
N VAL A 63 62.38 29.45 51.15
CA VAL A 63 62.01 28.91 49.83
C VAL A 63 61.29 27.56 49.93
N LEU A 64 61.55 26.75 50.97
CA LEU A 64 60.77 25.55 51.26
C LEU A 64 59.37 25.90 51.78
N GLU A 65 59.24 26.79 52.76
CA GLU A 65 57.93 27.23 53.24
C GLU A 65 57.06 27.87 52.14
N GLU A 66 57.68 28.62 51.21
CA GLU A 66 56.98 29.19 50.06
C GLU A 66 56.47 28.10 49.12
N ARG A 67 57.26 27.06 48.85
CA ARG A 67 56.83 25.90 48.06
C ARG A 67 55.74 25.10 48.75
N ASP A 68 55.83 24.86 50.05
CA ASP A 68 54.79 24.14 50.80
C ASP A 68 53.46 24.91 50.73
N ARG A 69 53.49 26.24 50.91
CA ARG A 69 52.32 27.12 50.72
C ARG A 69 51.81 27.15 49.27
N GLU A 70 52.65 26.94 48.27
CA GLU A 70 52.22 26.79 46.88
C GLU A 70 51.58 25.43 46.61
N LEU A 71 52.15 24.35 47.14
CA LEU A 71 51.58 23.00 47.07
C LEU A 71 50.20 22.95 47.75
N GLU A 72 50.04 23.54 48.93
CA GLU A 72 48.73 23.70 49.60
C GLU A 72 47.69 24.43 48.72
N ARG A 73 48.10 25.47 47.98
CA ARG A 73 47.21 26.17 47.03
C ARG A 73 46.84 25.29 45.84
N TYR A 74 47.80 24.52 45.30
CA TYR A 74 47.54 23.61 44.20
C TYR A 74 46.62 22.46 44.63
N ASP A 75 46.85 21.85 45.80
CA ASP A 75 45.99 20.80 46.34
C ASP A 75 44.57 21.31 46.63
N ALA A 76 44.44 22.52 47.20
CA ALA A 76 43.14 23.17 47.37
C ALA A 76 42.43 23.45 46.03
N ALA A 77 43.17 23.88 45.00
CA ALA A 77 42.64 24.11 43.66
C ALA A 77 42.23 22.79 42.96
N PHE A 78 43.02 21.72 43.12
CA PHE A 78 42.68 20.38 42.62
C PHE A 78 41.46 19.79 43.33
N ALA A 79 41.33 19.98 44.65
CA ALA A 79 40.15 19.57 45.40
C ALA A 79 38.89 20.32 44.94
N GLN A 80 38.98 21.64 44.72
CA GLN A 80 37.87 22.43 44.16
C GLN A 80 37.52 22.00 42.73
N ALA A 81 38.52 21.76 41.87
CA ALA A 81 38.31 21.31 40.50
C ALA A 81 37.61 19.94 40.46
N ARG A 82 38.04 18.98 41.29
CA ARG A 82 37.39 17.66 41.44
C ARG A 82 35.96 17.79 41.95
N GLY A 83 35.71 18.59 42.98
CA GLY A 83 34.35 18.82 43.49
C GLY A 83 33.40 19.42 42.44
N LEU A 84 33.90 20.32 41.58
CA LEU A 84 33.14 20.85 40.44
C LEU A 84 32.92 19.82 39.31
N GLU A 85 33.87 18.92 39.09
CA GLU A 85 33.74 17.82 38.13
C GLU A 85 32.77 16.74 38.64
N GLU A 86 32.82 16.39 39.92
CA GLU A 86 31.89 15.49 40.59
C GLU A 86 30.45 16.04 40.60
N ALA A 87 30.28 17.34 40.86
CA ALA A 87 28.98 18.02 40.77
C ALA A 87 28.41 17.95 39.35
N ARG A 88 29.20 18.27 38.32
CA ARG A 88 28.81 18.13 36.91
C ARG A 88 28.51 16.68 36.52
N GLN A 89 29.26 15.72 37.07
CA GLN A 89 29.02 14.30 36.85
C GLN A 89 27.66 13.87 37.44
N ALA A 90 27.28 14.43 38.60
CA ALA A 90 25.97 14.24 39.22
C ALA A 90 24.86 14.87 38.36
N GLU A 91 24.97 16.15 37.97
CA GLU A 91 24.04 16.84 37.05
C GLU A 91 23.83 16.04 35.76
N VAL A 92 24.92 15.58 35.14
CA VAL A 92 24.89 14.74 33.94
C VAL A 92 24.24 13.38 34.20
N SER A 93 24.33 12.83 35.42
CA SER A 93 23.62 11.59 35.80
C SER A 93 22.11 11.80 35.97
N GLU A 94 21.70 12.93 36.56
CA GLU A 94 20.30 13.31 36.71
C GLU A 94 19.66 13.58 35.35
N LEU A 95 20.31 14.37 34.49
CA LEU A 95 19.87 14.62 33.12
C LEU A 95 19.80 13.33 32.28
N LYS A 96 20.70 12.36 32.47
CA LYS A 96 20.59 11.02 31.84
C LYS A 96 19.34 10.27 32.31
N ILE A 97 19.01 10.35 33.59
CA ILE A 97 17.79 9.75 34.17
C ILE A 97 16.53 10.45 33.65
N GLU A 98 16.52 11.77 33.54
CA GLU A 98 15.40 12.54 32.96
C GLU A 98 15.20 12.22 31.48
N VAL A 99 16.26 12.20 30.69
CA VAL A 99 16.20 11.80 29.27
C VAL A 99 15.72 10.35 29.13
N ALA A 100 16.05 9.45 30.06
CA ALA A 100 15.49 8.09 30.07
C ALA A 100 13.98 8.08 30.39
N LYS A 101 13.53 8.83 31.40
CA LYS A 101 12.10 9.00 31.74
C LYS A 101 11.31 9.59 30.56
N LEU A 102 11.84 10.62 29.89
CA LEU A 102 11.22 11.27 28.73
C LEU A 102 11.15 10.34 27.51
N ARG A 103 12.20 9.54 27.25
CA ARG A 103 12.17 8.49 26.21
C ARG A 103 11.13 7.41 26.51
N GLN A 104 10.97 7.00 27.77
CA GLN A 104 9.93 6.06 28.18
C GLN A 104 8.52 6.66 27.99
N ALA A 105 8.31 7.91 28.41
CA ALA A 105 7.03 8.61 28.22
C ALA A 105 6.68 8.73 26.73
N LEU A 106 7.62 9.17 25.90
CA LEU A 106 7.46 9.24 24.44
C LEU A 106 7.10 7.88 23.83
N ALA A 107 7.75 6.80 24.26
CA ALA A 107 7.43 5.45 23.81
C ALA A 107 6.03 4.97 24.28
N THR A 108 5.54 5.43 25.43
CA THR A 108 4.15 5.14 25.86
C THR A 108 3.10 5.96 25.11
N GLU A 109 3.37 7.22 24.75
CA GLU A 109 2.46 7.99 23.91
C GLU A 109 2.44 7.49 22.46
N ALA A 110 3.59 7.09 21.90
CA ALA A 110 3.65 6.46 20.58
C ALA A 110 2.74 5.23 20.49
N ARG A 111 2.81 4.32 21.47
CA ARG A 111 1.93 3.14 21.56
C ARG A 111 0.45 3.52 21.68
N ARG A 112 0.11 4.52 22.50
CA ARG A 112 -1.28 5.01 22.62
C ARG A 112 -1.81 5.58 21.30
N LEU A 113 -0.97 6.25 20.51
CA LEU A 113 -1.34 6.74 19.18
C LEU A 113 -1.50 5.58 18.18
N GLU A 114 -0.64 4.56 18.22
CA GLU A 114 -0.76 3.33 17.44
C GLU A 114 -2.05 2.56 17.79
N ASP A 115 -2.35 2.39 19.08
CA ASP A 115 -3.56 1.74 19.59
C ASP A 115 -4.82 2.51 19.16
N ALA A 116 -4.81 3.85 19.27
CA ALA A 116 -5.93 4.70 18.85
C ALA A 116 -6.12 4.67 17.32
N GLN A 117 -5.03 4.62 16.55
CA GLN A 117 -5.08 4.49 15.09
C GLN A 117 -5.64 3.13 14.67
N GLN A 118 -5.26 2.03 15.34
CA GLN A 118 -5.83 0.70 15.13
C GLN A 118 -7.33 0.68 15.46
N GLN A 119 -7.74 1.24 16.59
CA GLN A 119 -9.16 1.35 16.95
C GLN A 119 -9.97 2.17 15.94
N TYR A 120 -9.39 3.25 15.39
CA TYR A 120 -10.02 4.03 14.33
C TYR A 120 -10.13 3.24 13.02
N GLN A 121 -9.11 2.48 12.64
CA GLN A 121 -9.14 1.59 11.47
C GLN A 121 -10.19 0.48 11.62
N LEU A 122 -10.31 -0.12 12.80
CA LEU A 122 -11.34 -1.13 13.10
C LEU A 122 -12.75 -0.54 12.98
N ARG A 123 -13.02 0.64 13.56
CA ARG A 123 -14.33 1.32 13.39
C ARG A 123 -14.64 1.67 11.94
N LEU A 124 -13.63 2.04 11.14
CA LEU A 124 -13.80 2.24 9.70
C LEU A 124 -14.10 0.93 8.94
N GLN A 125 -13.63 -0.22 9.41
CA GLN A 125 -14.00 -1.53 8.85
C GLN A 125 -15.40 -1.94 9.29
N GLU A 126 -15.76 -1.75 10.57
CA GLU A 126 -17.11 -1.97 11.10
C GLU A 126 -18.15 -1.17 10.30
N HIS A 127 -17.96 0.14 10.15
CA HIS A 127 -18.88 0.99 9.38
C HIS A 127 -18.93 0.65 7.87
N ARG A 128 -17.85 0.12 7.28
CA ARG A 128 -17.90 -0.40 5.90
C ARG A 128 -18.77 -1.65 5.81
N LEU A 129 -18.58 -2.60 6.72
CA LEU A 129 -19.38 -3.82 6.79
C LEU A 129 -20.86 -3.53 7.12
N GLU A 130 -21.15 -2.51 7.92
CA GLU A 130 -22.51 -2.01 8.16
C GLU A 130 -23.14 -1.43 6.90
N LEU A 131 -22.41 -0.59 6.15
CA LEU A 131 -22.88 -0.06 4.86
C LEU A 131 -23.08 -1.16 3.82
N GLU A 132 -22.16 -2.13 3.73
CA GLU A 132 -22.26 -3.29 2.83
C GLU A 132 -23.50 -4.13 3.14
N ARG A 133 -23.81 -4.37 4.43
CA ARG A 133 -25.07 -5.03 4.86
C ARG A 133 -26.31 -4.24 4.48
N VAL A 134 -26.35 -2.94 4.79
CA VAL A 134 -27.50 -2.10 4.43
C VAL A 134 -27.70 -2.04 2.91
N HIS A 135 -26.62 -2.05 2.12
CA HIS A 135 -26.70 -2.16 0.66
C HIS A 135 -27.18 -3.54 0.19
N SER A 136 -26.72 -4.66 0.78
CA SER A 136 -27.23 -5.99 0.41
C SER A 136 -28.71 -6.16 0.76
N ASP A 137 -29.12 -5.67 1.93
CA ASP A 137 -30.50 -5.75 2.40
C ASP A 137 -31.41 -4.92 1.47
N LYS A 138 -31.02 -3.68 1.16
CA LYS A 138 -31.76 -2.80 0.24
C LYS A 138 -31.78 -3.32 -1.20
N ASN A 139 -30.72 -3.95 -1.68
CA ASN A 139 -30.73 -4.63 -2.98
C ASN A 139 -31.71 -5.81 -2.96
N SER A 140 -31.73 -6.62 -1.91
CA SER A 140 -32.70 -7.73 -1.79
C SER A 140 -34.16 -7.26 -1.71
N GLU A 141 -34.43 -6.12 -1.06
CA GLU A 141 -35.75 -5.47 -1.08
C GLU A 141 -36.14 -5.00 -2.49
N ILE A 142 -35.19 -4.42 -3.24
CA ILE A 142 -35.41 -3.95 -4.62
C ILE A 142 -35.63 -5.13 -5.56
N ASP A 143 -34.85 -6.21 -5.44
CA ASP A 143 -35.00 -7.40 -6.27
C ASP A 143 -36.29 -8.15 -5.96
N HIS A 144 -36.68 -8.26 -4.69
CA HIS A 144 -37.99 -8.79 -4.34
C HIS A 144 -39.14 -7.91 -4.89
N GLN A 145 -39.00 -6.58 -4.86
CA GLN A 145 -39.98 -5.69 -5.49
C GLN A 145 -40.04 -5.89 -7.02
N ARG A 146 -38.89 -6.05 -7.70
CA ARG A 146 -38.82 -6.39 -9.13
C ARG A 146 -39.55 -7.69 -9.42
N GLU A 147 -39.29 -8.75 -8.65
CA GLU A 147 -40.01 -10.03 -8.75
C GLU A 147 -41.52 -9.84 -8.60
N GLN A 148 -42.00 -9.06 -7.63
CA GLN A 148 -43.44 -8.79 -7.47
C GLN A 148 -44.01 -8.03 -8.68
N TYR A 149 -43.30 -7.01 -9.19
CA TYR A 149 -43.74 -6.26 -10.37
C TYR A 149 -43.77 -7.13 -11.63
N GLU A 150 -42.78 -8.00 -11.85
CA GLU A 150 -42.75 -8.93 -12.98
C GLU A 150 -43.84 -10.00 -12.87
N ASN A 151 -44.06 -10.55 -11.67
CA ASN A 151 -45.17 -11.49 -11.40
C ASN A 151 -46.54 -10.84 -11.63
N LEU A 152 -46.73 -9.56 -11.28
CA LEU A 152 -47.97 -8.82 -11.55
C LEU A 152 -48.11 -8.48 -13.04
N LYS A 153 -47.04 -8.04 -13.68
CA LYS A 153 -46.98 -7.78 -15.13
C LYS A 153 -47.37 -9.02 -15.93
N TRP A 154 -46.77 -10.19 -15.64
CA TRP A 154 -47.09 -11.45 -16.32
C TRP A 154 -48.56 -11.87 -16.12
N LYS A 155 -49.10 -11.70 -14.90
CA LYS A 155 -50.54 -11.96 -14.63
C LYS A 155 -51.45 -11.04 -15.43
N LEU A 156 -51.08 -9.77 -15.59
CA LEU A 156 -51.85 -8.80 -16.39
C LEU A 156 -51.73 -9.05 -17.89
N GLU A 157 -50.53 -9.39 -18.38
CA GLU A 157 -50.29 -9.81 -19.77
C GLU A 157 -51.16 -11.01 -20.12
N ARG A 158 -51.13 -12.06 -19.29
CA ARG A 158 -51.99 -13.23 -19.46
C ARG A 158 -53.49 -12.91 -19.41
N ARG A 159 -53.92 -11.98 -18.55
CA ARG A 159 -55.33 -11.52 -18.52
C ARG A 159 -55.73 -10.77 -19.78
N LEU A 160 -54.82 -10.02 -20.40
CA LEU A 160 -55.07 -9.39 -21.70
C LEU A 160 -55.15 -10.44 -22.81
N GLU A 161 -54.25 -11.42 -22.84
CA GLU A 161 -54.31 -12.55 -23.80
C GLU A 161 -55.61 -13.36 -23.66
N GLU A 162 -56.08 -13.61 -22.43
CA GLU A 162 -57.36 -14.27 -22.16
C GLU A 162 -58.55 -13.43 -22.70
N LEU A 163 -58.58 -12.12 -22.44
CA LEU A 163 -59.64 -11.21 -22.90
C LEU A 163 -59.62 -10.96 -24.42
N ASP A 164 -58.44 -10.85 -25.05
CA ASP A 164 -58.31 -10.74 -26.50
C ASP A 164 -58.78 -12.03 -27.20
N GLY A 165 -58.57 -13.19 -26.56
CA GLY A 165 -59.15 -14.46 -26.98
C GLY A 165 -60.69 -14.47 -26.92
N GLU A 166 -61.28 -14.03 -25.80
CA GLU A 166 -62.73 -13.89 -25.65
C GLU A 166 -63.33 -12.92 -26.68
N LEU A 167 -62.67 -11.76 -26.93
CA LEU A 167 -63.08 -10.79 -27.94
C LEU A 167 -62.94 -11.32 -29.37
N ALA A 168 -61.94 -12.16 -29.65
CA ALA A 168 -61.80 -12.81 -30.95
C ALA A 168 -62.93 -13.83 -31.20
N LEU A 169 -63.31 -14.61 -30.18
CA LEU A 169 -64.45 -15.54 -30.25
C LEU A 169 -65.77 -14.79 -30.47
N GLN A 170 -66.06 -13.75 -29.70
CA GLN A 170 -67.28 -12.93 -29.87
C GLN A 170 -67.39 -12.32 -31.28
N ARG A 171 -66.25 -11.87 -31.85
CA ARG A 171 -66.21 -11.38 -33.24
C ARG A 171 -66.51 -12.49 -34.25
N GLN A 172 -65.97 -13.69 -34.04
CA GLN A 172 -66.23 -14.85 -34.90
C GLN A 172 -67.70 -15.29 -34.81
N GLU A 173 -68.28 -15.33 -33.62
CA GLU A 173 -69.69 -15.65 -33.39
C GLU A 173 -70.61 -14.66 -34.11
N LEU A 174 -70.41 -13.35 -33.92
CA LEU A 174 -71.19 -12.31 -34.60
C LEU A 174 -71.05 -12.37 -36.13
N LEU A 175 -69.86 -12.67 -36.66
CA LEU A 175 -69.66 -12.85 -38.10
C LEU A 175 -70.46 -14.06 -38.63
N LEU A 176 -70.42 -15.19 -37.93
CA LEU A 176 -71.20 -16.39 -38.28
C LEU A 176 -72.71 -16.14 -38.18
N GLU A 177 -73.17 -15.34 -37.20
CA GLU A 177 -74.57 -14.90 -37.11
C GLU A 177 -74.97 -14.03 -38.31
N PHE A 178 -74.17 -13.04 -38.70
CA PHE A 178 -74.43 -12.21 -39.88
C PHE A 178 -74.40 -13.02 -41.18
N GLU A 179 -73.49 -13.99 -41.32
CA GLU A 179 -73.48 -14.93 -42.45
C GLU A 179 -74.75 -15.79 -42.47
N CYS A 180 -75.18 -16.31 -41.32
CA CYS A 180 -76.44 -17.07 -41.22
C CYS A 180 -77.68 -16.21 -41.53
N GLU A 181 -77.72 -14.95 -41.08
CA GLU A 181 -78.83 -14.04 -41.39
C GLU A 181 -78.86 -13.63 -42.86
N THR A 182 -77.71 -13.31 -43.46
CA THR A 182 -77.62 -12.93 -44.87
C THR A 182 -78.01 -14.10 -45.77
N GLN A 183 -77.52 -15.32 -45.50
CA GLN A 183 -77.96 -16.54 -46.21
C GLN A 183 -79.47 -16.79 -46.10
N LYS A 184 -80.09 -16.57 -44.92
CA LYS A 184 -81.55 -16.65 -44.74
C LYS A 184 -82.28 -15.60 -45.58
N ARG A 185 -81.86 -14.34 -45.52
CA ARG A 185 -82.45 -13.23 -46.31
C ARG A 185 -82.33 -13.48 -47.80
N GLU A 186 -81.17 -13.92 -48.28
CA GLU A 186 -80.97 -14.33 -49.68
C GLU A 186 -81.90 -15.49 -50.08
N HIS A 187 -82.07 -16.50 -49.23
CA HIS A 187 -82.99 -17.61 -49.52
C HIS A 187 -84.45 -17.14 -49.58
N GLU A 188 -84.89 -16.25 -48.69
CA GLU A 188 -86.20 -15.61 -48.79
C GLU A 188 -86.36 -14.81 -50.10
N PHE A 189 -85.34 -14.06 -50.51
CA PHE A 189 -85.39 -13.29 -51.76
C PHE A 189 -85.42 -14.20 -53.01
N ARG A 190 -84.69 -15.32 -53.00
CA ARG A 190 -84.78 -16.37 -54.04
C ARG A 190 -86.21 -16.91 -54.13
N LEU A 191 -86.78 -17.38 -53.01
CA LEU A 191 -88.15 -17.89 -52.96
C LEU A 191 -89.21 -16.85 -53.39
N ARG A 192 -89.03 -15.57 -53.06
CA ARG A 192 -89.89 -14.48 -53.52
C ARG A 192 -89.75 -14.25 -55.03
N ALA A 193 -88.54 -14.30 -55.59
CA ALA A 193 -88.31 -14.17 -57.03
C ALA A 193 -88.91 -15.35 -57.83
N ASP A 194 -88.76 -16.58 -57.33
CA ASP A 194 -89.39 -17.77 -57.89
C ASP A 194 -90.93 -17.66 -57.83
N GLY A 195 -91.47 -17.23 -56.70
CA GLY A 195 -92.92 -16.99 -56.53
C GLY A 195 -93.46 -15.93 -57.49
N MET A 196 -92.77 -14.81 -57.67
CA MET A 196 -93.13 -13.77 -58.65
C MET A 196 -93.04 -14.29 -60.08
N SER A 197 -92.01 -15.07 -60.42
CA SER A 197 -91.85 -15.67 -61.75
C SER A 197 -93.01 -16.59 -62.10
N ASN A 198 -93.43 -17.44 -61.16
CA ASN A 198 -94.61 -18.29 -61.29
C ASN A 198 -95.92 -17.47 -61.44
N LEU A 199 -96.05 -16.35 -60.73
CA LEU A 199 -97.21 -15.45 -60.85
C LEU A 199 -97.27 -14.76 -62.22
N VAL A 200 -96.11 -14.29 -62.74
CA VAL A 200 -96.01 -13.69 -64.09
C VAL A 200 -96.41 -14.70 -65.16
N LEU A 201 -95.88 -15.92 -65.09
CA LEU A 201 -96.25 -17.01 -66.02
C LEU A 201 -97.76 -17.32 -65.97
N MET A 202 -98.38 -17.31 -64.79
CA MET A 202 -99.84 -17.46 -64.65
C MET A 202 -100.61 -16.30 -65.31
N HIS A 203 -100.18 -15.05 -65.10
CA HIS A 203 -100.82 -13.89 -65.73
C HIS A 203 -100.66 -13.88 -67.26
N GLU A 204 -99.49 -14.26 -67.79
CA GLU A 204 -99.28 -14.44 -69.23
C GLU A 204 -100.26 -15.46 -69.82
N LEU A 205 -100.42 -16.62 -69.16
CA LEU A 205 -101.36 -17.65 -69.60
C LEU A 205 -102.81 -17.14 -69.55
N LYS A 206 -103.17 -16.33 -68.54
CA LYS A 206 -104.50 -15.72 -68.46
C LYS A 206 -104.74 -14.68 -69.57
N VAL A 207 -103.76 -13.84 -69.91
CA VAL A 207 -103.86 -12.91 -71.06
C VAL A 207 -104.00 -13.67 -72.39
N LYS A 208 -103.28 -14.79 -72.55
CA LYS A 208 -103.41 -15.70 -73.71
C LYS A 208 -104.78 -16.40 -73.80
N LEU A 209 -105.60 -16.39 -72.74
CA LEU A 209 -107.00 -16.84 -72.75
C LEU A 209 -107.97 -15.67 -73.06
N LEU A 210 -107.88 -14.56 -72.32
CA LEU A 210 -108.77 -13.40 -72.49
C LEU A 210 -108.72 -12.82 -73.92
N ASN A 211 -107.56 -12.85 -74.58
CA ASN A 211 -107.43 -12.44 -75.98
C ASN A 211 -108.23 -13.31 -76.97
N LYS A 212 -108.56 -14.57 -76.62
CA LYS A 212 -109.43 -15.44 -77.44
C LYS A 212 -110.90 -15.05 -77.27
N GLU A 213 -111.31 -14.77 -76.03
CA GLU A 213 -112.67 -14.34 -75.68
C GLU A 213 -113.05 -13.00 -76.33
N LEU A 214 -112.11 -12.03 -76.33
CA LEU A 214 -112.31 -10.71 -76.95
C LEU A 214 -112.46 -10.73 -78.48
N VAL A 215 -112.04 -11.80 -79.16
CA VAL A 215 -112.28 -11.95 -80.61
C VAL A 215 -113.74 -12.33 -80.86
N ALA A 216 -114.27 -13.34 -80.15
CA ALA A 216 -115.64 -13.81 -80.30
C ALA A 216 -116.70 -12.71 -80.01
N LEU A 217 -116.44 -11.83 -79.04
CA LEU A 217 -117.37 -10.74 -78.71
C LEU A 217 -117.50 -9.67 -79.82
N LYS A 218 -116.45 -9.45 -80.63
CA LYS A 218 -116.47 -8.46 -81.72
C LYS A 218 -117.37 -8.91 -82.88
N GLU A 219 -117.45 -10.22 -83.13
CA GLU A 219 -118.29 -10.82 -84.16
C GLU A 219 -119.80 -10.71 -83.84
N ALA A 220 -120.15 -10.58 -82.56
CA ALA A 220 -121.53 -10.36 -82.11
C ALA A 220 -121.97 -8.89 -82.27
N GLY A 221 -121.11 -7.93 -81.93
CA GLY A 221 -121.47 -6.51 -81.86
C GLY A 221 -121.93 -5.87 -83.18
N ALA A 222 -121.44 -6.37 -84.32
CA ALA A 222 -121.76 -5.84 -85.65
C ALA A 222 -123.27 -5.87 -85.99
N LYS A 223 -124.04 -6.78 -85.37
CA LYS A 223 -125.47 -7.01 -85.68
C LYS A 223 -126.44 -6.13 -84.89
N ALA A 224 -125.94 -5.29 -83.97
CA ALA A 224 -126.79 -4.42 -83.15
C ALA A 224 -126.98 -3.01 -83.74
N ALA A 225 -126.00 -2.51 -84.51
CA ALA A 225 -125.91 -1.12 -84.93
C ALA A 225 -127.07 -0.66 -85.84
N GLU A 226 -127.61 -1.57 -86.66
CA GLU A 226 -128.70 -1.30 -87.63
C GLU A 226 -130.01 -0.84 -86.96
N SER A 227 -130.18 -1.08 -85.65
CA SER A 227 -131.38 -0.66 -84.90
C SER A 227 -131.34 0.81 -84.45
N LEU A 228 -130.15 1.40 -84.32
CA LEU A 228 -129.93 2.64 -83.54
C LEU A 228 -130.50 3.90 -84.21
N GLN A 229 -130.46 3.98 -85.55
CA GLN A 229 -130.92 5.15 -86.31
C GLN A 229 -132.41 5.51 -86.07
N SER A 230 -133.22 4.56 -85.59
CA SER A 230 -134.61 4.80 -85.22
C SER A 230 -134.78 5.70 -83.97
N ALA A 231 -133.78 5.76 -83.09
CA ALA A 231 -133.85 6.52 -81.83
C ALA A 231 -133.40 7.98 -81.98
N GLU A 232 -132.62 8.30 -83.01
CA GLU A 232 -131.92 9.59 -83.16
C GLU A 232 -132.87 10.77 -83.42
N MET A 233 -134.10 10.52 -83.89
CA MET A 233 -135.10 11.58 -84.06
C MET A 233 -135.65 12.12 -82.73
N ALA A 234 -135.64 11.31 -81.66
CA ALA A 234 -136.25 11.66 -80.38
C ALA A 234 -135.37 12.55 -79.48
N SER A 235 -134.06 12.65 -79.75
CA SER A 235 -133.12 13.46 -78.95
C SER A 235 -133.31 14.97 -79.16
N SER A 236 -133.68 15.39 -80.38
CA SER A 236 -133.81 16.80 -80.79
C SER A 236 -134.82 17.64 -79.99
N GLU A 237 -135.73 16.99 -79.25
CA GLU A 237 -136.67 17.69 -78.36
C GLU A 237 -136.11 17.90 -76.94
N LEU A 238 -135.12 17.10 -76.52
CA LEU A 238 -134.43 17.27 -75.23
C LEU A 238 -133.43 18.42 -75.25
N GLU A 239 -132.79 18.70 -76.39
CA GLU A 239 -131.75 19.73 -76.55
C GLU A 239 -132.24 21.13 -76.13
N ARG A 240 -133.50 21.47 -76.39
CA ARG A 240 -134.08 22.77 -76.02
C ARG A 240 -134.23 22.95 -74.50
N ARG A 241 -134.23 21.86 -73.72
CA ARG A 241 -134.32 21.91 -72.25
C ARG A 241 -132.95 22.00 -71.57
N LEU A 242 -131.88 21.57 -72.25
CA LEU A 242 -130.48 21.75 -71.81
C LEU A 242 -130.09 23.23 -71.77
N GLN A 243 -130.40 23.98 -72.85
CA GLN A 243 -129.95 25.37 -73.04
C GLN A 243 -130.37 26.37 -71.95
N CYS A 244 -131.40 26.06 -71.15
CA CYS A 244 -131.77 26.84 -69.97
C CYS A 244 -130.94 26.48 -68.74
N ARG A 245 -130.62 25.19 -68.53
CA ARG A 245 -129.77 24.72 -67.42
C ARG A 245 -128.30 25.12 -67.61
N ASP A 246 -127.85 25.21 -68.85
CA ASP A 246 -126.50 25.66 -69.18
C ASP A 246 -126.21 27.11 -68.73
N GLN A 247 -127.24 27.90 -68.39
CA GLN A 247 -127.08 29.28 -67.91
C GLN A 247 -126.82 29.30 -66.39
N GLU A 248 -127.64 28.60 -65.61
CA GLU A 248 -127.48 28.44 -64.14
C GLU A 248 -126.07 27.90 -63.77
N LEU A 249 -125.52 27.00 -64.58
CA LEU A 249 -124.21 26.41 -64.37
C LEU A 249 -123.04 27.39 -64.53
N ARG A 250 -123.18 28.46 -65.33
CA ARG A 250 -122.10 29.45 -65.56
C ARG A 250 -121.92 30.39 -64.38
N GLU A 251 -123.01 30.81 -63.76
CA GLU A 251 -122.98 31.64 -62.55
C GLU A 251 -122.35 30.87 -61.37
N LEU A 252 -122.68 29.57 -61.25
CA LEU A 252 -122.07 28.67 -60.26
C LEU A 252 -120.60 28.33 -60.53
N ALA A 253 -120.11 28.47 -61.77
CA ALA A 253 -118.69 28.34 -62.10
C ALA A 253 -117.90 29.56 -61.61
N ALA A 254 -118.31 30.77 -62.01
CA ALA A 254 -117.61 32.01 -61.65
C ALA A 254 -117.41 32.20 -60.13
N VAL A 255 -118.39 31.78 -59.31
CA VAL A 255 -118.28 31.81 -57.83
C VAL A 255 -117.24 30.82 -57.29
N ARG A 256 -117.00 29.69 -57.98
CA ARG A 256 -115.93 28.75 -57.63
C ARG A 256 -114.58 29.26 -58.07
N ASP A 257 -114.49 29.82 -59.27
CA ASP A 257 -113.24 30.33 -59.85
C ASP A 257 -112.68 31.48 -59.00
N ALA A 258 -113.52 32.45 -58.61
CA ALA A 258 -113.14 33.50 -57.67
C ALA A 258 -112.67 32.97 -56.30
N ARG A 259 -113.18 31.80 -55.86
CA ARG A 259 -112.71 31.14 -54.62
C ARG A 259 -111.41 30.35 -54.82
N ILE A 260 -111.11 29.91 -56.04
CA ILE A 260 -109.82 29.29 -56.39
C ILE A 260 -108.75 30.37 -56.38
N GLU A 261 -108.95 31.50 -57.09
CA GLU A 261 -108.03 32.65 -57.08
C GLU A 261 -107.74 33.14 -55.65
N ASP A 262 -108.78 33.23 -54.81
CA ASP A 262 -108.69 33.64 -53.41
C ASP A 262 -107.90 32.64 -52.53
N LEU A 263 -107.83 31.36 -52.90
CA LEU A 263 -106.99 30.34 -52.25
C LEU A 263 -105.57 30.29 -52.82
N GLU A 264 -105.41 30.47 -54.13
CA GLU A 264 -104.12 30.55 -54.81
C GLU A 264 -103.32 31.78 -54.36
N GLY A 265 -103.97 32.95 -54.21
CA GLY A 265 -103.36 34.14 -53.64
C GLY A 265 -102.84 33.90 -52.20
N LYS A 266 -103.59 33.17 -51.38
CA LYS A 266 -103.15 32.76 -50.03
C LYS A 266 -101.97 31.79 -50.10
N LEU A 267 -102.02 30.79 -50.97
CA LEU A 267 -100.93 29.83 -51.18
C LEU A 267 -99.64 30.54 -51.64
N CYS A 268 -99.74 31.45 -52.61
CA CYS A 268 -98.63 32.28 -53.08
C CYS A 268 -98.05 33.16 -51.98
N SER A 269 -98.87 33.73 -51.09
CA SER A 269 -98.39 34.51 -49.96
C SER A 269 -97.56 33.67 -48.97
N VAL A 270 -98.01 32.45 -48.66
CA VAL A 270 -97.31 31.50 -47.77
C VAL A 270 -96.05 30.94 -48.44
N GLN A 271 -96.07 30.69 -49.75
CA GLN A 271 -94.86 30.33 -50.49
C GLN A 271 -93.83 31.46 -50.48
N LEU A 272 -94.26 32.73 -50.52
CA LEU A 272 -93.38 33.89 -50.46
C LEU A 272 -92.78 34.11 -49.06
N THR A 273 -93.54 33.92 -47.97
CA THR A 273 -92.97 33.96 -46.62
C THR A 273 -92.00 32.80 -46.40
N ARG A 274 -92.38 31.58 -46.79
CA ARG A 274 -91.51 30.40 -46.71
C ARG A 274 -90.20 30.59 -47.48
N LYS A 275 -90.22 31.13 -48.70
CA LYS A 275 -88.98 31.43 -49.47
C LYS A 275 -88.08 32.44 -48.74
N LYS A 276 -88.67 33.49 -48.15
CA LYS A 276 -87.93 34.47 -47.35
C LYS A 276 -87.33 33.84 -46.08
N GLU A 277 -88.06 32.93 -45.43
CA GLU A 277 -87.56 32.16 -44.28
C GLU A 277 -86.41 31.24 -44.70
N GLU A 278 -86.54 30.47 -45.80
CA GLU A 278 -85.49 29.64 -46.36
C GLU A 278 -84.23 30.46 -46.73
N GLU A 279 -84.38 31.64 -47.32
CA GLU A 279 -83.27 32.58 -47.55
C GLU A 279 -82.62 33.07 -46.25
N MET A 280 -83.42 33.41 -45.23
CA MET A 280 -82.90 33.86 -43.93
C MET A 280 -82.23 32.73 -43.15
N PHE A 281 -82.63 31.47 -43.36
CA PHE A 281 -81.90 30.31 -42.84
C PHE A 281 -80.59 30.10 -43.61
N ARG A 282 -80.59 30.20 -44.96
CA ARG A 282 -79.35 30.11 -45.76
C ARG A 282 -78.32 31.15 -45.35
N ARG A 283 -78.72 32.43 -45.22
CA ARG A 283 -77.83 33.51 -44.73
C ARG A 283 -77.26 33.21 -43.34
N LYS A 284 -78.06 32.70 -42.41
CA LYS A 284 -77.59 32.28 -41.08
C LYS A 284 -76.63 31.09 -41.13
N HIS A 285 -76.84 30.13 -42.03
CA HIS A 285 -75.89 29.03 -42.25
C HIS A 285 -74.59 29.55 -42.87
N GLU A 286 -74.65 30.42 -43.87
CA GLU A 286 -73.50 31.09 -44.49
C GLU A 286 -72.70 31.93 -43.45
N GLU A 287 -73.38 32.62 -42.54
CA GLU A 287 -72.78 33.35 -41.41
C GLU A 287 -72.12 32.40 -40.39
N LEU A 288 -72.78 31.31 -39.99
CA LEU A 288 -72.22 30.31 -39.08
C LEU A 288 -71.00 29.60 -39.70
N ASP A 289 -71.08 29.27 -40.98
CA ASP A 289 -69.98 28.73 -41.78
C ASP A 289 -68.80 29.71 -41.86
N ARG A 290 -69.07 31.02 -42.01
CA ARG A 290 -68.02 32.05 -42.01
C ARG A 290 -67.35 32.15 -40.65
N LEU A 291 -68.14 32.16 -39.57
CA LEU A 291 -67.64 32.17 -38.19
C LEU A 291 -66.89 30.88 -37.82
N ALA A 292 -67.25 29.74 -38.41
CA ALA A 292 -66.50 28.49 -38.26
C ALA A 292 -65.11 28.63 -38.90
N ARG A 293 -65.06 29.06 -40.18
CA ARG A 293 -63.79 29.29 -40.90
C ARG A 293 -62.89 30.30 -40.19
N GLU A 294 -63.42 31.42 -39.73
CA GLU A 294 -62.63 32.42 -38.96
C GLU A 294 -62.06 31.83 -37.65
N ARG A 295 -62.79 30.91 -36.99
CA ARG A 295 -62.27 30.23 -35.79
C ARG A 295 -61.23 29.18 -36.14
N ASP A 296 -61.37 28.46 -37.24
CA ASP A 296 -60.38 27.51 -37.73
C ASP A 296 -59.10 28.21 -38.22
N GLU A 297 -59.23 29.37 -38.88
CA GLU A 297 -58.11 30.26 -39.26
C GLU A 297 -57.37 30.81 -38.04
N VAL A 298 -58.09 31.28 -37.02
CA VAL A 298 -57.46 31.72 -35.75
C VAL A 298 -56.81 30.54 -35.01
N LEU A 299 -57.42 29.36 -35.02
CA LEU A 299 -56.83 28.15 -34.44
C LEU A 299 -55.61 27.66 -35.23
N ALA A 300 -55.56 27.85 -36.55
CA ALA A 300 -54.37 27.60 -37.36
C ALA A 300 -53.25 28.58 -37.00
N ALA A 301 -53.52 29.89 -37.00
CA ALA A 301 -52.54 30.91 -36.65
C ALA A 301 -51.96 30.72 -35.22
N VAL A 302 -52.79 30.28 -34.25
CA VAL A 302 -52.33 29.94 -32.89
C VAL A 302 -51.47 28.67 -32.87
N LYS A 303 -51.80 27.64 -33.67
CA LYS A 303 -50.96 26.43 -33.81
C LYS A 303 -49.61 26.79 -34.44
N ASP A 304 -49.61 27.56 -35.52
CA ASP A 304 -48.39 27.97 -36.23
C ASP A 304 -47.49 28.82 -35.32
N ALA A 305 -48.05 29.80 -34.61
CA ALA A 305 -47.32 30.57 -33.61
C ALA A 305 -46.74 29.70 -32.47
N HIS A 306 -47.43 28.62 -32.08
CA HIS A 306 -46.90 27.67 -31.10
C HIS A 306 -45.81 26.75 -31.70
N VAL A 307 -45.92 26.36 -32.97
CA VAL A 307 -44.88 25.60 -33.69
C VAL A 307 -43.60 26.45 -33.81
N GLU A 308 -43.69 27.74 -34.10
CA GLU A 308 -42.50 28.62 -34.08
C GLU A 308 -41.92 28.78 -32.66
N GLN A 309 -42.75 28.86 -31.62
CA GLN A 309 -42.28 28.85 -30.23
C GLN A 309 -41.54 27.55 -29.88
N LEU A 310 -42.04 26.39 -30.33
CA LEU A 310 -41.37 25.10 -30.14
C LEU A 310 -40.03 25.08 -30.87
N ARG A 311 -39.95 25.50 -32.14
CA ARG A 311 -38.69 25.59 -32.89
C ARG A 311 -37.66 26.52 -32.24
N VAL A 312 -38.08 27.63 -31.64
CA VAL A 312 -37.18 28.54 -30.89
C VAL A 312 -36.71 27.93 -29.56
N LEU A 313 -37.53 27.09 -28.92
CA LEU A 313 -37.11 26.33 -27.75
C LEU A 313 -36.18 25.17 -28.11
N GLU A 314 -36.41 24.51 -29.25
CA GLU A 314 -35.57 23.45 -29.83
C GLU A 314 -34.21 24.00 -30.25
N SER A 315 -34.16 25.14 -30.97
CA SER A 315 -32.89 25.77 -31.35
C SER A 315 -32.08 26.18 -30.10
N ARG A 316 -32.75 26.76 -29.10
CA ARG A 316 -32.11 27.11 -27.82
C ARG A 316 -31.65 25.88 -27.04
N ALA A 317 -32.36 24.76 -27.11
CA ALA A 317 -31.94 23.50 -26.51
C ALA A 317 -30.67 22.96 -27.18
N LEU A 318 -30.59 23.02 -28.51
CA LEU A 318 -29.40 22.64 -29.28
C LEU A 318 -28.20 23.58 -29.04
N GLU A 319 -28.43 24.89 -28.92
CA GLU A 319 -27.41 25.88 -28.52
C GLU A 319 -26.86 25.57 -27.12
N LEU A 320 -27.74 25.30 -26.15
CA LEU A 320 -27.34 24.93 -24.79
C LEU A 320 -26.61 23.57 -24.76
N GLN A 321 -27.04 22.59 -25.55
CA GLN A 321 -26.34 21.32 -25.69
C GLN A 321 -24.93 21.51 -26.26
N ALA A 322 -24.78 22.25 -27.37
CA ALA A 322 -23.47 22.56 -27.95
C ALA A 322 -22.57 23.35 -27.00
N HIS A 323 -23.13 24.19 -26.13
CA HIS A 323 -22.39 24.84 -25.04
C HIS A 323 -21.96 23.85 -23.95
N CYS A 324 -22.81 22.91 -23.54
CA CYS A 324 -22.41 21.84 -22.61
C CYS A 324 -21.29 20.97 -23.19
N GLU A 325 -21.44 20.46 -24.42
CA GLU A 325 -20.41 19.69 -25.12
C GLU A 325 -19.09 20.47 -25.25
N THR A 326 -19.18 21.79 -25.50
CA THR A 326 -17.99 22.66 -25.54
C THR A 326 -17.32 22.80 -24.18
N LEU A 327 -18.09 22.88 -23.09
CA LEU A 327 -17.57 22.96 -21.72
C LEU A 327 -16.99 21.63 -21.24
N GLU A 328 -17.62 20.50 -21.57
CA GLU A 328 -17.12 19.14 -21.33
C GLU A 328 -15.78 18.92 -22.06
N LEU A 329 -15.68 19.32 -23.33
CA LEU A 329 -14.41 19.29 -24.08
C LEU A 329 -13.36 20.24 -23.49
N GLN A 330 -13.73 21.36 -22.88
CA GLN A 330 -12.78 22.24 -22.18
C GLN A 330 -12.31 21.62 -20.85
N LEU A 331 -13.23 21.01 -20.09
CA LEU A 331 -12.97 20.31 -18.84
C LEU A 331 -12.05 19.11 -19.06
N HIS A 332 -12.36 18.21 -20.00
CA HIS A 332 -11.48 17.07 -20.33
C HIS A 332 -10.10 17.52 -20.83
N ARG A 333 -10.00 18.62 -21.58
CA ARG A 333 -8.69 19.20 -21.95
C ARG A 333 -7.96 19.80 -20.74
N ALA A 334 -8.66 20.30 -19.72
CA ALA A 334 -8.05 20.78 -18.48
C ALA A 334 -7.55 19.61 -17.62
N GLU A 335 -8.38 18.57 -17.44
CA GLU A 335 -8.03 17.32 -16.77
C GLU A 335 -6.82 16.63 -17.41
N GLN A 336 -6.77 16.54 -18.75
CA GLN A 336 -5.62 15.99 -19.48
C GLN A 336 -4.34 16.79 -19.20
N ARG A 337 -4.37 18.12 -19.31
CA ARG A 337 -3.22 18.98 -18.97
C ARG A 337 -2.81 18.85 -17.50
N GLN A 338 -3.76 18.68 -16.58
CA GLN A 338 -3.47 18.45 -15.17
C GLN A 338 -2.83 17.08 -14.95
N ALA A 339 -3.33 16.02 -15.61
CA ALA A 339 -2.75 14.68 -15.55
C ALA A 339 -1.34 14.63 -16.17
N ASP A 340 -1.09 15.35 -17.26
CA ASP A 340 0.24 15.46 -17.88
C ASP A 340 1.20 16.28 -16.99
N ALA A 341 0.76 17.41 -16.44
CA ALA A 341 1.54 18.18 -15.46
C ALA A 341 1.74 17.45 -14.11
N LEU A 342 0.97 16.41 -13.80
CA LEU A 342 1.24 15.49 -12.69
C LEU A 342 2.32 14.47 -13.09
N LYS A 343 2.21 13.82 -14.26
CA LYS A 343 3.26 12.93 -14.78
C LYS A 343 4.62 13.62 -14.89
N GLU A 344 4.66 14.89 -15.30
CA GLU A 344 5.88 15.70 -15.32
C GLU A 344 6.47 15.90 -13.91
N LYS A 345 5.63 16.15 -12.90
CA LYS A 345 6.07 16.26 -11.51
C LYS A 345 6.54 14.93 -10.95
N ASP A 346 5.83 13.84 -11.23
CA ASP A 346 6.22 12.49 -10.82
C ASP A 346 7.57 12.11 -11.44
N ALA A 347 7.78 12.39 -12.73
CA ALA A 347 9.06 12.20 -13.40
C ALA A 347 10.20 13.09 -12.85
N ILE A 348 9.89 14.29 -12.35
CA ILE A 348 10.87 15.13 -11.62
C ILE A 348 11.16 14.53 -10.24
N ILE A 349 10.15 14.04 -9.52
CA ILE A 349 10.30 13.38 -8.22
C ILE A 349 11.14 12.11 -8.36
N ASP A 350 10.94 11.32 -9.42
CA ASP A 350 11.72 10.11 -9.70
C ASP A 350 13.17 10.42 -10.06
N ARG A 351 13.45 11.46 -10.86
CA ARG A 351 14.83 11.95 -11.06
C ARG A 351 15.48 12.39 -9.74
N LEU A 352 14.76 13.09 -8.87
CA LEU A 352 15.28 13.48 -7.55
C LEU A 352 15.49 12.26 -6.62
N ARG A 353 14.71 11.19 -6.77
CA ARG A 353 14.95 9.89 -6.09
C ARG A 353 16.21 9.22 -6.64
N GLU A 354 16.41 9.22 -7.96
CA GLU A 354 17.63 8.72 -8.62
C GLU A 354 18.87 9.51 -8.20
N ASP A 355 18.84 10.85 -8.26
CA ASP A 355 19.92 11.74 -7.82
C ASP A 355 20.26 11.52 -6.34
N THR A 356 19.26 11.44 -5.45
CA THR A 356 19.52 11.18 -4.02
C THR A 356 19.98 9.75 -3.74
N ALA A 357 19.64 8.77 -4.58
CA ALA A 357 20.19 7.41 -4.50
C ALA A 357 21.64 7.35 -5.01
N ALA A 358 21.96 8.05 -6.09
CA ALA A 358 23.31 8.19 -6.64
C ALA A 358 24.24 8.92 -5.65
N LEU A 359 23.76 10.01 -5.03
CA LEU A 359 24.51 10.70 -3.98
C LEU A 359 24.75 9.82 -2.76
N LYS A 360 23.74 9.06 -2.29
CA LYS A 360 23.91 8.09 -1.20
C LYS A 360 24.96 7.03 -1.54
N SER A 361 24.85 6.37 -2.69
CA SER A 361 25.82 5.34 -3.10
C SER A 361 27.24 5.92 -3.30
N GLY A 362 27.36 7.18 -3.71
CA GLY A 362 28.62 7.93 -3.75
C GLY A 362 29.21 8.18 -2.35
N TRP A 363 28.39 8.57 -1.37
CA TRP A 363 28.81 8.70 0.04
C TRP A 363 29.17 7.35 0.65
N ASP A 364 28.37 6.31 0.43
CA ASP A 364 28.62 4.95 0.91
C ASP A 364 29.94 4.40 0.31
N ALA A 365 30.21 4.68 -0.96
CA ALA A 365 31.47 4.34 -1.62
C ALA A 365 32.67 5.11 -1.03
N GLN A 366 32.51 6.40 -0.70
CA GLN A 366 33.55 7.19 -0.01
C GLN A 366 33.80 6.67 1.42
N ILE A 367 32.76 6.35 2.18
CA ILE A 367 32.87 5.76 3.52
C ILE A 367 33.57 4.40 3.44
N ALA A 368 33.20 3.56 2.47
CA ALA A 368 33.84 2.26 2.22
C ALA A 368 35.29 2.38 1.71
N GLN A 369 35.67 3.50 1.09
CA GLN A 369 37.05 3.78 0.69
C GLN A 369 37.88 4.26 1.89
N LEU A 370 37.36 5.21 2.66
CA LEU A 370 38.00 5.72 3.88
C LEU A 370 38.19 4.61 4.93
N SER A 371 37.23 3.69 5.06
CA SER A 371 37.38 2.55 5.99
C SER A 371 38.46 1.55 5.53
N LYS A 372 38.59 1.28 4.23
CA LYS A 372 39.72 0.49 3.69
C LYS A 372 41.05 1.18 3.92
N GLU A 373 41.14 2.49 3.70
CA GLU A 373 42.36 3.27 3.95
C GLU A 373 42.72 3.36 5.43
N MET A 374 41.73 3.41 6.32
CA MET A 374 41.94 3.34 7.76
C MET A 374 42.48 1.96 8.15
N ILE A 375 41.82 0.87 7.74
CA ILE A 375 42.29 -0.50 7.98
C ILE A 375 43.71 -0.72 7.41
N ALA A 376 44.03 -0.18 6.23
CA ALA A 376 45.37 -0.26 5.66
C ALA A 376 46.43 0.48 6.50
N LYS A 377 46.09 1.66 7.04
CA LYS A 377 46.95 2.42 7.96
C LYS A 377 47.09 1.72 9.32
N ASP A 378 46.02 1.11 9.84
CA ASP A 378 46.04 0.34 11.09
C ASP A 378 46.92 -0.90 10.96
N LEU A 379 46.84 -1.62 9.82
CA LEU A 379 47.72 -2.74 9.51
C LEU A 379 49.19 -2.31 9.36
N GLN A 380 49.45 -1.15 8.76
CA GLN A 380 50.79 -0.56 8.68
C GLN A 380 51.31 -0.13 10.07
N ALA A 381 50.45 0.42 10.92
CA ALA A 381 50.80 0.74 12.31
C ALA A 381 51.13 -0.53 13.11
N GLN A 382 50.38 -1.61 12.92
CA GLN A 382 50.65 -2.91 13.54
C GLN A 382 51.95 -3.54 13.04
N SER A 383 52.29 -3.43 11.74
CA SER A 383 53.58 -3.93 11.24
C SER A 383 54.74 -3.12 11.80
N LEU A 384 54.63 -1.80 11.87
CA LEU A 384 55.64 -0.91 12.47
C LEU A 384 55.80 -1.15 13.98
N GLN A 385 54.72 -1.42 14.72
CA GLN A 385 54.78 -1.84 16.13
C GLN A 385 55.45 -3.21 16.30
N GLY A 386 55.22 -4.13 15.37
CA GLY A 386 55.92 -5.41 15.31
C GLY A 386 57.43 -5.23 15.09
N GLU A 387 57.81 -4.41 14.11
CA GLU A 387 59.20 -4.03 13.83
C GLU A 387 59.84 -3.35 15.06
N GLU A 388 59.17 -2.37 15.67
CA GLU A 388 59.62 -1.72 16.90
C GLU A 388 59.86 -2.75 18.02
N GLY A 389 58.92 -3.67 18.24
CA GLY A 389 59.09 -4.75 19.22
C GLY A 389 60.31 -5.63 18.94
N THR A 390 60.61 -5.94 17.66
CA THR A 390 61.84 -6.66 17.31
C THR A 390 63.11 -5.84 17.54
N LEU A 391 63.08 -4.53 17.28
CA LEU A 391 64.21 -3.62 17.50
C LEU A 391 64.45 -3.37 19.00
N GLN A 392 63.41 -3.23 19.81
CA GLN A 392 63.49 -3.20 21.27
C GLN A 392 64.09 -4.51 21.80
N ALA A 393 63.68 -5.67 21.28
CA ALA A 393 64.25 -6.96 21.66
C ALA A 393 65.72 -7.13 21.23
N GLN A 394 66.13 -6.57 20.09
CA GLN A 394 67.54 -6.49 19.68
C GLN A 394 68.35 -5.57 20.59
N LEU A 395 67.85 -4.38 20.90
CA LEU A 395 68.45 -3.45 21.86
C LEU A 395 68.64 -4.09 23.24
N ALA A 396 67.64 -4.81 23.74
CA ALA A 396 67.73 -5.52 25.02
C ALA A 396 68.82 -6.61 25.02
N ARG A 397 69.00 -7.34 23.90
CA ARG A 397 70.11 -8.30 23.74
C ARG A 397 71.45 -7.58 23.73
N CYS A 398 71.60 -6.53 22.94
CA CYS A 398 72.83 -5.72 22.91
C CYS A 398 73.16 -5.11 24.28
N GLN A 399 72.18 -4.67 25.05
CA GLN A 399 72.36 -4.20 26.43
C GLN A 399 72.82 -5.32 27.37
N GLN A 400 72.28 -6.53 27.26
CA GLN A 400 72.74 -7.70 28.01
C GLN A 400 74.18 -8.08 27.65
N ASP A 401 74.54 -8.05 26.37
CA ASP A 401 75.91 -8.35 25.91
C ASP A 401 76.91 -7.26 26.32
N ILE A 402 76.53 -5.97 26.25
CA ILE A 402 77.32 -4.87 26.85
C ILE A 402 77.49 -5.10 28.36
N GLY A 403 76.47 -5.58 29.06
CA GLY A 403 76.55 -5.96 30.47
C GLY A 403 77.56 -7.10 30.71
N ARG A 404 77.51 -8.16 29.91
CA ARG A 404 78.46 -9.29 29.94
C ARG A 404 79.89 -8.84 29.67
N TYR A 405 80.12 -8.02 28.63
CA TYR A 405 81.45 -7.50 28.31
C TYR A 405 81.99 -6.57 29.40
N LYS A 406 81.15 -5.73 30.02
CA LYS A 406 81.53 -4.94 31.19
C LYS A 406 81.96 -5.83 32.37
N GLN A 407 81.19 -6.88 32.69
CA GLN A 407 81.55 -7.84 33.74
C GLN A 407 82.86 -8.57 33.43
N GLN A 408 83.07 -9.00 32.18
CA GLN A 408 84.31 -9.62 31.73
C GLN A 408 85.51 -8.67 31.85
N LEU A 409 85.34 -7.39 31.50
CA LEU A 409 86.36 -6.36 31.65
C LEU A 409 86.67 -6.05 33.12
N CYS A 410 85.67 -5.97 34.00
CA CYS A 410 85.89 -5.83 35.44
C CYS A 410 86.71 -7.02 35.99
N LEU A 411 86.29 -8.25 35.71
CA LEU A 411 87.02 -9.45 36.11
C LEU A 411 88.42 -9.56 35.46
N ALA A 412 88.66 -8.95 34.30
CA ALA A 412 89.99 -8.86 33.70
C ALA A 412 90.86 -7.82 34.45
N ALA A 413 90.32 -6.63 34.71
CA ALA A 413 91.01 -5.58 35.47
C ALA A 413 91.32 -5.99 36.92
N GLU A 414 90.45 -6.76 37.56
CA GLU A 414 90.69 -7.35 38.89
C GLU A 414 91.88 -8.33 38.87
N ARG A 415 92.00 -9.15 37.82
CA ARG A 415 93.14 -10.07 37.61
C ARG A 415 94.43 -9.32 37.28
N GLU A 416 94.38 -8.33 36.40
CA GLU A 416 95.52 -7.44 36.12
C GLU A 416 96.03 -6.82 37.43
N GLN A 417 95.15 -6.20 38.22
CA GLN A 417 95.52 -5.63 39.51
C GLN A 417 96.03 -6.65 40.53
N SER A 418 95.57 -7.92 40.53
CA SER A 418 96.17 -8.95 41.38
C SER A 418 97.58 -9.31 40.92
N LEU A 419 97.80 -9.43 39.61
CA LEU A 419 99.12 -9.70 39.02
C LEU A 419 100.08 -8.52 39.22
N GLU A 420 99.60 -7.27 39.18
CA GLU A 420 100.39 -6.09 39.54
C GLU A 420 100.82 -6.11 41.02
N ARG A 421 99.91 -6.44 41.94
CA ARG A 421 100.23 -6.59 43.37
C ARG A 421 101.23 -7.72 43.60
N GLU A 422 101.03 -8.87 42.97
CA GLU A 422 101.96 -10.02 43.04
C GLU A 422 103.33 -9.68 42.44
N LYS A 423 103.38 -8.97 41.32
CA LYS A 423 104.63 -8.48 40.70
C LYS A 423 105.38 -7.55 41.67
N VAL A 424 104.72 -6.53 42.21
CA VAL A 424 105.35 -5.60 43.16
C VAL A 424 105.81 -6.33 44.43
N GLN A 425 105.04 -7.31 44.92
CA GLN A 425 105.45 -8.14 46.04
C GLN A 425 106.70 -8.99 45.72
N LEU A 426 106.78 -9.58 44.53
CA LEU A 426 107.95 -10.33 44.07
C LEU A 426 109.18 -9.44 43.85
N GLU A 427 109.00 -8.21 43.34
CA GLU A 427 110.06 -7.21 43.21
C GLU A 427 110.61 -6.81 44.59
N LEU A 428 109.74 -6.54 45.56
CA LEU A 428 110.13 -6.25 46.96
C LEU A 428 110.82 -7.44 47.63
N ASP A 429 110.31 -8.66 47.45
CA ASP A 429 110.92 -9.87 48.03
C ASP A 429 112.20 -10.30 47.29
N TRP A 430 112.44 -9.83 46.07
CA TRP A 430 113.74 -9.92 45.41
C TRP A 430 114.71 -8.86 45.95
N GLN A 431 114.30 -7.59 46.05
CA GLN A 431 115.09 -6.52 46.65
C GLN A 431 115.56 -6.89 48.07
N ARG A 432 114.66 -7.35 48.95
CA ARG A 432 114.99 -7.85 50.30
C ARG A 432 116.03 -8.97 50.29
N ARG A 433 116.01 -9.85 49.27
CA ARG A 433 117.00 -10.93 49.10
C ARG A 433 118.34 -10.39 48.59
N CYS A 434 118.35 -9.44 47.65
CA CYS A 434 119.56 -8.74 47.22
C CYS A 434 120.23 -8.00 48.39
N GLU A 435 119.50 -7.13 49.08
CA GLU A 435 120.00 -6.42 50.27
C GLU A 435 120.45 -7.39 51.38
N GLY A 436 119.78 -8.55 51.53
CA GLY A 436 120.18 -9.60 52.45
C GLY A 436 121.54 -10.20 52.08
N LEU A 437 121.72 -10.57 50.81
CA LEU A 437 123.00 -11.06 50.27
C LEU A 437 124.11 -10.00 50.30
N GLU A 438 123.78 -8.72 50.18
CA GLU A 438 124.70 -7.60 50.37
C GLU A 438 125.11 -7.46 51.84
N ARG A 439 124.16 -7.45 52.78
CA ARG A 439 124.43 -7.44 54.23
C ARG A 439 125.30 -8.62 54.66
N ASP A 440 125.01 -9.82 54.16
CA ASP A 440 125.82 -11.03 54.35
C ASP A 440 127.25 -10.86 53.81
N GLN A 441 127.42 -10.26 52.63
CA GLN A 441 128.74 -9.99 52.06
C GLN A 441 129.51 -8.93 52.86
N PHE A 442 128.84 -7.86 53.30
CA PHE A 442 129.43 -6.86 54.19
C PHE A 442 129.88 -7.50 55.50
N GLN A 443 129.03 -8.27 56.18
CA GLN A 443 129.38 -9.00 57.41
C GLN A 443 130.60 -9.92 57.20
N ARG A 444 130.62 -10.73 56.14
CA ARG A 444 131.77 -11.61 55.81
C ARG A 444 133.05 -10.81 55.54
N SER A 445 132.93 -9.63 54.92
CA SER A 445 134.07 -8.74 54.70
C SER A 445 134.56 -8.07 56.00
N GLU A 446 133.66 -7.71 56.92
CA GLU A 446 134.01 -7.21 58.25
C GLU A 446 134.65 -8.31 59.12
N ASP A 447 134.14 -9.55 59.06
CA ASP A 447 134.75 -10.71 59.72
C ASP A 447 136.17 -10.94 59.19
N LEU A 448 136.36 -10.87 57.87
CA LEU A 448 137.67 -10.97 57.24
C LEU A 448 138.60 -9.81 57.64
N ILE A 449 138.11 -8.57 57.66
CA ILE A 449 138.88 -7.41 58.13
C ILE A 449 139.27 -7.59 59.60
N ARG A 450 138.35 -7.99 60.47
CA ARG A 450 138.62 -8.27 61.89
C ARG A 450 139.66 -9.39 62.05
N ALA A 451 139.55 -10.49 61.30
CA ALA A 451 140.53 -11.56 61.31
C ALA A 451 141.92 -11.13 60.81
N LEU A 452 141.99 -10.33 59.73
CA LEU A 452 143.23 -9.77 59.21
C LEU A 452 143.87 -8.75 60.17
N THR A 453 143.06 -7.93 60.86
CA THR A 453 143.52 -7.02 61.91
C THR A 453 144.09 -7.80 63.09
N MET A 454 143.39 -8.81 63.60
CA MET A 454 143.91 -9.68 64.66
C MET A 454 145.20 -10.41 64.25
N ALA A 455 145.29 -10.90 63.01
CA ALA A 455 146.50 -11.52 62.49
C ALA A 455 147.67 -10.52 62.41
N LYS A 456 147.42 -9.28 61.95
CA LYS A 456 148.40 -8.18 61.95
C LYS A 456 148.86 -7.83 63.36
N GLU A 457 147.95 -7.77 64.34
CA GLU A 457 148.25 -7.52 65.74
C GLU A 457 149.08 -8.66 66.36
N GLN A 458 148.77 -9.92 66.05
CA GLN A 458 149.59 -11.08 66.47
C GLN A 458 150.99 -11.06 65.86
N VAL A 459 151.13 -10.64 64.60
CA VAL A 459 152.45 -10.45 63.97
C VAL A 459 153.20 -9.26 64.59
N ALA A 460 152.52 -8.16 64.90
CA ALA A 460 153.13 -7.02 65.59
C ALA A 460 153.55 -7.35 67.03
N ALA A 461 152.78 -8.17 67.75
CA ALA A 461 153.15 -8.67 69.08
C ALA A 461 154.40 -9.56 69.01
N LYS A 462 154.44 -10.51 68.08
CA LYS A 462 155.63 -11.34 67.82
C LYS A 462 156.85 -10.51 67.39
N LEU A 463 156.64 -9.46 66.60
CA LEU A 463 157.70 -8.52 66.26
C LEU A 463 158.26 -7.83 67.51
N GLN A 464 157.40 -7.28 68.37
CA GLN A 464 157.85 -6.68 69.65
C GLN A 464 158.54 -7.68 70.58
N GLU A 465 158.14 -8.95 70.59
CA GLU A 465 158.85 -10.01 71.31
C GLU A 465 160.24 -10.24 70.73
N THR A 466 160.38 -10.32 69.40
CA THR A 466 161.70 -10.43 68.76
C THR A 466 162.56 -9.18 68.97
N GLU A 467 162.00 -7.97 68.90
CA GLU A 467 162.71 -6.70 69.17
C GLU A 467 163.26 -6.66 70.60
N ARG A 468 162.47 -7.10 71.60
CA ARG A 468 162.94 -7.23 72.99
C ARG A 468 164.12 -8.20 73.10
N THR A 469 164.00 -9.41 72.51
CA THR A 469 165.13 -10.37 72.56
C THR A 469 166.38 -9.87 71.81
N LEU A 470 166.22 -9.00 70.81
CA LEU A 470 167.34 -8.32 70.14
C LEU A 470 168.00 -7.29 71.07
N CYS A 471 167.22 -6.49 71.81
CA CYS A 471 167.74 -5.58 72.82
C CYS A 471 168.48 -6.33 73.95
N ASP A 472 167.97 -7.48 74.40
CA ASP A 472 168.64 -8.32 75.40
C ASP A 472 169.98 -8.87 74.87
N GLN A 473 170.02 -9.34 73.62
CA GLN A 473 171.25 -9.79 72.96
C GLN A 473 172.27 -8.66 72.80
N GLU A 474 171.84 -7.44 72.48
CA GLU A 474 172.70 -6.26 72.44
C GLU A 474 173.34 -5.95 73.79
N VAL A 475 172.64 -6.14 74.91
CA VAL A 475 173.19 -5.93 76.26
C VAL A 475 174.29 -6.96 76.56
N VAL A 476 174.10 -8.23 76.20
CA VAL A 476 175.12 -9.28 76.34
C VAL A 476 176.38 -8.97 75.51
N LEU A 477 176.21 -8.52 74.26
CA LEU A 477 177.34 -8.12 73.40
C LEU A 477 178.14 -6.94 73.98
N LYS A 478 177.48 -5.99 74.66
CA LYS A 478 178.11 -4.85 75.35
C LYS A 478 178.88 -5.25 76.61
N ALA A 479 178.57 -6.40 77.22
CA ALA A 479 179.36 -6.95 78.33
C ALA A 479 180.64 -7.66 77.82
N LEU A 480 180.52 -8.48 76.77
CA LEU A 480 181.64 -9.25 76.20
C LEU A 480 182.78 -8.37 75.65
N THR A 481 182.47 -7.17 75.15
CA THR A 481 183.50 -6.21 74.71
C THR A 481 184.32 -5.62 75.86
N LEU A 482 183.76 -5.52 77.07
CA LEU A 482 184.46 -4.98 78.24
C LEU A 482 185.46 -5.99 78.83
N GLU A 483 185.12 -7.28 78.88
CA GLU A 483 186.04 -8.33 79.34
C GLU A 483 187.25 -8.46 78.40
N ARG A 484 187.02 -8.40 77.09
CA ARG A 484 188.07 -8.38 76.06
C ARG A 484 189.12 -7.30 76.33
N ASP A 485 188.68 -6.08 76.62
CA ASP A 485 189.59 -4.93 76.73
C ASP A 485 190.35 -4.89 78.05
N GLN A 486 189.85 -5.57 79.09
CA GLN A 486 190.61 -5.81 80.33
C GLN A 486 191.70 -6.87 80.12
N ALA A 487 191.39 -7.98 79.42
CA ALA A 487 192.37 -9.03 79.12
C ALA A 487 193.56 -8.53 78.28
N VAL A 488 193.31 -7.63 77.32
CA VAL A 488 194.35 -7.08 76.43
C VAL A 488 195.40 -6.22 77.17
N GLN A 489 195.07 -5.61 78.31
CA GLN A 489 196.03 -4.81 79.08
C GLN A 489 197.04 -5.67 79.87
N ALA A 490 196.60 -6.82 80.38
CA ALA A 490 197.43 -7.74 81.17
C ALA A 490 198.56 -8.42 80.36
N LEU A 491 198.44 -8.46 79.03
CA LEU A 491 199.35 -9.21 78.15
C LEU A 491 200.60 -8.43 77.68
N ARG A 492 200.81 -7.18 78.13
CA ARG A 492 201.85 -6.29 77.58
C ARG A 492 203.28 -6.50 78.10
N THR A 493 203.55 -7.49 78.95
CA THR A 493 204.84 -7.60 79.69
C THR A 493 205.69 -8.87 79.47
N ARG A 494 205.24 -9.91 78.73
CA ARG A 494 206.07 -11.08 78.28
C ARG A 494 205.50 -11.70 76.98
N GLY A 495 206.31 -12.46 76.21
CA GLY A 495 205.92 -13.22 74.98
C GLY A 495 206.78 -14.50 74.79
N PRO A 496 206.72 -15.28 73.67
CA PRO A 496 206.21 -14.97 72.31
C PRO A 496 205.31 -16.06 71.59
N LEU A 497 205.01 -15.80 70.29
CA LEU A 497 204.41 -16.54 69.09
C LEU A 497 204.40 -18.12 68.99
N PRO A 498 203.74 -18.82 67.97
CA PRO A 498 202.63 -18.52 66.99
C PRO A 498 201.59 -19.68 66.60
N GLY A 499 200.49 -19.42 65.81
CA GLY A 499 200.02 -20.32 64.67
C GLY A 499 198.53 -20.83 64.42
N LYS A 500 197.94 -20.53 63.22
CA LYS A 500 197.07 -21.30 62.22
C LYS A 500 195.55 -21.75 62.41
N GLU A 501 194.93 -22.34 61.33
CA GLU A 501 193.49 -22.34 60.86
C GLU A 501 192.71 -23.74 60.78
N VAL A 502 191.35 -23.82 60.47
CA VAL A 502 190.52 -24.99 59.89
C VAL A 502 188.96 -24.71 59.61
N GLN A 503 188.06 -25.67 59.18
CA GLN A 503 186.79 -25.58 58.31
C GLN A 503 185.44 -26.34 58.75
N MET A 504 184.24 -26.26 58.02
CA MET A 504 183.16 -27.35 57.67
C MET A 504 181.69 -26.96 57.08
N LEU A 505 180.77 -27.94 56.67
CA LEU A 505 179.49 -27.92 55.76
C LEU A 505 178.27 -28.90 56.20
N PRO A 506 177.10 -29.40 55.53
CA PRO A 506 176.18 -29.26 54.28
C PRO A 506 174.56 -29.38 54.52
N SER A 507 173.45 -29.89 53.80
CA SER A 507 172.92 -30.35 52.42
C SER A 507 171.36 -30.84 52.24
N HIS A 508 170.67 -30.79 51.02
CA HIS A 508 169.61 -31.70 50.30
C HIS A 508 167.99 -31.57 50.14
N HIS A 509 167.20 -32.54 49.50
CA HIS A 509 166.04 -32.38 48.45
C HIS A 509 164.76 -33.37 48.25
N GLU A 510 163.59 -32.89 47.67
CA GLU A 510 162.53 -33.28 46.58
C GLU A 510 161.50 -34.53 46.43
N GLY A 511 160.36 -34.47 45.61
CA GLY A 511 159.33 -35.58 45.22
C GLY A 511 157.97 -35.32 44.34
N GLU A 512 157.16 -36.33 43.83
CA GLU A 512 155.90 -36.30 42.91
C GLU A 512 154.92 -37.61 42.77
N ILE A 513 153.82 -37.67 41.89
CA ILE A 513 153.20 -38.82 41.00
C ILE A 513 151.73 -39.53 41.18
N SER A 514 150.96 -39.93 40.08
CA SER A 514 150.18 -41.27 39.80
C SER A 514 148.97 -41.39 38.72
N LYS A 515 148.40 -42.61 38.34
CA LYS A 515 147.38 -42.96 37.21
C LYS A 515 146.60 -44.37 37.24
N SER A 516 145.53 -44.67 36.43
CA SER A 516 145.21 -45.98 35.63
C SER A 516 143.72 -46.30 35.12
N PHE A 517 143.46 -47.47 34.42
CA PHE A 517 142.25 -47.89 33.61
C PHE A 517 141.95 -49.46 33.60
N PRO A 518 140.75 -50.04 33.24
CA PRO A 518 140.41 -50.65 31.89
C PRO A 518 138.87 -50.85 31.51
N SER A 519 138.43 -51.87 30.70
CA SER A 519 137.04 -52.07 30.12
C SER A 519 136.60 -53.52 29.69
N SER A 520 135.27 -53.81 29.50
CA SER A 520 134.75 -54.98 28.71
C SER A 520 133.25 -54.97 28.28
N GLU A 521 132.32 -54.43 29.09
CA GLU A 521 130.87 -54.69 28.97
C GLU A 521 130.14 -54.06 27.75
N ILE A 522 130.77 -53.06 27.13
CA ILE A 522 130.18 -52.21 26.08
C ILE A 522 129.78 -53.00 24.81
N GLN A 523 130.49 -54.08 24.47
CA GLN A 523 130.31 -54.78 23.20
C GLN A 523 128.96 -55.51 23.12
N ARG A 524 128.49 -56.10 24.23
CA ARG A 524 127.23 -56.86 24.31
C ARG A 524 125.99 -55.96 24.15
N LEU A 525 126.08 -54.71 24.60
CA LEU A 525 125.02 -53.71 24.47
C LEU A 525 124.86 -53.18 23.04
N GLN A 526 125.88 -53.30 22.18
CA GLN A 526 125.82 -52.86 20.79
C GLN A 526 125.00 -53.82 19.91
N GLU A 527 125.09 -55.13 20.16
CA GLU A 527 124.32 -56.16 19.43
C GLU A 527 122.81 -56.12 19.79
N GLN A 528 122.48 -55.83 21.05
CA GLN A 528 121.08 -55.59 21.43
C GLN A 528 120.51 -54.31 20.78
N ASN A 529 121.35 -53.28 20.58
CA ASN A 529 120.96 -52.04 19.92
C ASN A 529 120.67 -52.19 18.42
N THR A 530 121.30 -53.13 17.70
CA THR A 530 120.97 -53.36 16.27
C THR A 530 119.62 -54.07 16.12
N SER A 531 119.29 -55.00 17.02
CA SER A 531 117.97 -55.64 17.06
C SER A 531 116.83 -54.62 17.27
N LEU A 532 116.96 -53.74 18.27
CA LEU A 532 115.96 -52.71 18.58
C LEU A 532 115.80 -51.66 17.46
N ARG A 533 116.85 -51.39 16.67
CA ARG A 533 116.75 -50.50 15.49
C ARG A 533 115.90 -51.11 14.38
N ASN A 534 115.90 -52.43 14.22
CA ASN A 534 115.07 -53.11 13.23
C ASN A 534 113.58 -53.11 13.63
N THR A 535 113.25 -53.28 14.92
CA THR A 535 111.85 -53.15 15.39
C THR A 535 111.33 -51.73 15.27
N ILE A 536 112.18 -50.71 15.51
CA ILE A 536 111.81 -49.30 15.29
C ILE A 536 111.59 -48.98 13.80
N ALA A 537 112.34 -49.62 12.89
CA ALA A 537 112.11 -49.51 11.45
C ALA A 537 110.79 -50.18 11.01
N GLN A 538 110.42 -51.30 11.64
CA GLN A 538 109.14 -51.98 11.43
C GLN A 538 107.96 -51.10 11.88
N MET A 539 108.00 -50.59 13.11
CA MET A 539 106.96 -49.71 13.67
C MET A 539 106.79 -48.39 12.89
N ARG A 540 107.87 -47.87 12.26
CA ARG A 540 107.78 -46.69 11.39
C ARG A 540 107.00 -46.96 10.11
N LYS A 541 107.23 -48.11 9.45
CA LYS A 541 106.42 -48.52 8.29
C LYS A 541 104.95 -48.69 8.65
N GLU A 542 104.66 -49.26 9.82
CA GLU A 542 103.29 -49.47 10.28
C GLU A 542 102.58 -48.12 10.57
N MET A 543 103.26 -47.12 11.12
CA MET A 543 102.70 -45.77 11.27
C MET A 543 102.60 -44.98 9.94
N GLU A 544 103.50 -45.18 8.97
CA GLU A 544 103.32 -44.62 7.62
C GLU A 544 102.09 -45.22 6.93
N THR A 545 101.87 -46.54 7.01
CA THR A 545 100.69 -47.18 6.41
C THR A 545 99.35 -46.78 7.05
N LEU A 546 99.37 -46.21 8.26
CA LEU A 546 98.19 -45.67 8.94
C LEU A 546 97.97 -44.16 8.67
N SER A 547 98.93 -43.48 8.03
CA SER A 547 98.83 -42.06 7.68
C SER A 547 98.09 -41.81 6.36
N ASP A 548 98.25 -42.71 5.38
CA ASP A 548 97.92 -42.44 3.97
C ASP A 548 96.60 -43.09 3.49
N GLN A 549 95.70 -43.47 4.39
CA GLN A 549 94.37 -44.00 4.03
C GLN A 549 93.22 -43.34 4.79
N ILE A 550 92.20 -42.90 4.02
CA ILE A 550 90.88 -42.38 4.43
C ILE A 550 90.85 -40.90 4.87
N LEU A 551 90.91 -40.02 3.88
CA LEU A 551 89.70 -39.29 3.46
C LEU A 551 89.69 -39.25 1.91
N PRO A 552 88.59 -39.62 1.24
CA PRO A 552 87.57 -38.60 0.95
C PRO A 552 86.11 -39.09 0.84
N SER A 553 85.19 -38.12 0.94
CA SER A 553 83.86 -38.05 0.32
C SER A 553 82.77 -39.11 0.61
N ALA A 554 81.74 -38.65 1.34
CA ALA A 554 80.31 -38.96 1.19
C ALA A 554 79.80 -40.41 1.23
N GLN A 555 79.04 -40.76 2.27
CA GLN A 555 77.63 -41.18 2.16
C GLN A 555 76.90 -41.31 3.51
N SER A 556 75.57 -41.47 3.41
CA SER A 556 74.58 -41.76 4.48
C SER A 556 74.13 -40.59 5.39
N GLY A 557 72.83 -40.35 5.56
CA GLY A 557 71.71 -41.05 4.92
C GLY A 557 70.31 -40.70 5.42
N ARG A 558 69.40 -41.67 5.25
CA ARG A 558 67.95 -41.68 5.52
C ARG A 558 67.08 -40.94 4.49
N GLU A 559 66.65 -41.56 3.39
CA GLU A 559 65.79 -42.76 3.19
C GLU A 559 64.28 -42.50 3.30
N THR A 560 63.63 -42.58 2.14
CA THR A 560 62.19 -42.89 1.98
C THR A 560 61.95 -44.39 2.22
N SER A 561 60.84 -44.77 2.84
CA SER A 561 60.39 -46.17 2.90
C SER A 561 59.15 -46.39 2.03
N ASN A 562 59.18 -47.41 1.17
CA ASN A 562 58.08 -47.82 0.28
C ASN A 562 58.20 -49.33 -0.01
N THR A 563 57.60 -50.16 0.84
CA THR A 563 57.65 -51.65 0.80
C THR A 563 56.48 -52.17 1.65
N SER A 564 55.60 -53.09 1.24
CA SER A 564 55.45 -53.81 -0.04
C SER A 564 54.01 -54.32 -0.29
N LEU A 565 53.79 -54.78 -1.52
CA LEU A 565 52.82 -55.79 -1.98
C LEU A 565 52.77 -57.07 -1.09
N PRO A 566 51.77 -58.00 -1.21
CA PRO A 566 51.43 -58.68 -2.48
C PRO A 566 49.99 -59.21 -2.74
N ASP A 567 49.76 -59.56 -4.02
CA ASP A 567 48.96 -60.68 -4.59
C ASP A 567 47.45 -60.90 -4.29
N SER A 568 46.62 -61.50 -5.17
CA SER A 568 46.69 -61.71 -6.65
C SER A 568 45.32 -62.22 -7.21
N LYS A 569 45.18 -62.24 -8.56
CA LYS A 569 44.25 -63.07 -9.39
C LYS A 569 42.73 -62.79 -9.41
N THR A 570 42.31 -62.17 -10.53
CA THR A 570 41.20 -62.58 -11.44
C THR A 570 40.02 -63.42 -10.95
N ALA A 571 38.81 -62.84 -11.02
CA ALA A 571 37.60 -63.46 -11.59
C ALA A 571 36.61 -62.33 -12.02
N ALA A 572 35.49 -62.68 -12.68
CA ALA A 572 34.51 -61.73 -13.20
C ALA A 572 33.16 -61.76 -12.42
N ASP A 573 32.27 -60.85 -12.82
CA ASP A 573 30.86 -60.71 -12.44
C ASP A 573 30.52 -60.24 -11.01
N ALA A 574 29.33 -59.64 -10.88
CA ALA A 574 28.85 -58.90 -9.72
C ALA A 574 28.08 -59.79 -8.71
N PRO A 575 27.85 -59.37 -7.45
CA PRO A 575 26.83 -58.33 -7.19
C PRO A 575 27.12 -57.34 -6.02
N THR A 576 26.29 -56.30 -5.93
CA THR A 576 26.12 -55.44 -4.74
C THR A 576 25.22 -56.09 -3.67
N PRO A 577 25.56 -56.01 -2.37
CA PRO A 577 24.63 -56.37 -1.29
C PRO A 577 23.70 -55.22 -0.82
N ASP A 578 22.47 -55.27 -1.28
CA ASP A 578 21.24 -55.37 -0.46
C ASP A 578 20.73 -54.25 0.47
N TYR A 579 21.47 -53.20 0.86
CA TYR A 579 20.80 -52.07 1.56
C TYR A 579 20.15 -51.06 0.61
N VAL A 580 20.90 -50.64 -0.43
CA VAL A 580 20.40 -49.64 -1.39
C VAL A 580 19.33 -50.24 -2.31
N LEU A 581 19.51 -51.48 -2.78
CA LEU A 581 18.55 -52.14 -3.67
C LEU A 581 17.20 -52.43 -2.99
N ALA A 582 17.19 -52.70 -1.67
CA ALA A 582 15.96 -52.88 -0.91
C ALA A 582 15.14 -51.58 -0.83
N LEU A 583 15.78 -50.47 -0.42
CA LEU A 583 15.13 -49.15 -0.35
C LEU A 583 14.66 -48.66 -1.73
N GLU A 584 15.46 -48.87 -2.78
CA GLU A 584 15.00 -48.55 -4.13
C GLU A 584 13.84 -49.44 -4.60
N ALA A 585 13.77 -50.71 -4.18
CA ALA A 585 12.63 -51.59 -4.48
C ALA A 585 11.35 -51.16 -3.74
N GLU A 586 11.43 -50.73 -2.49
CA GLU A 586 10.30 -50.14 -1.78
C GLU A 586 9.84 -48.81 -2.42
N ILE A 587 10.77 -47.93 -2.80
CA ILE A 587 10.43 -46.67 -3.49
C ILE A 587 9.85 -46.93 -4.89
N ARG A 588 10.34 -47.94 -5.62
CA ARG A 588 9.79 -48.35 -6.93
C ARG A 588 8.40 -48.98 -6.79
N THR A 589 8.16 -49.82 -5.77
CA THR A 589 6.84 -50.43 -5.54
C THR A 589 5.82 -49.44 -4.96
N LEU A 590 6.23 -48.46 -4.16
CA LEU A 590 5.39 -47.32 -3.77
C LEU A 590 5.03 -46.46 -4.99
N LYS A 591 5.99 -46.12 -5.85
CA LYS A 591 5.71 -45.40 -7.11
C LYS A 591 4.78 -46.17 -8.03
N HIS A 592 4.94 -47.49 -8.16
CA HIS A 592 3.97 -48.31 -8.91
C HIS A 592 2.58 -48.28 -8.28
N LYS A 593 2.45 -48.41 -6.94
CA LYS A 593 1.16 -48.34 -6.25
C LYS A 593 0.42 -47.02 -6.49
N PHE A 594 1.10 -45.87 -6.41
CA PHE A 594 0.50 -44.57 -6.74
C PHE A 594 0.10 -44.50 -8.22
N LYS A 595 0.96 -44.93 -9.14
CA LYS A 595 0.64 -44.94 -10.58
C LYS A 595 -0.57 -45.85 -10.90
N THR A 596 -0.70 -47.01 -10.23
CA THR A 596 -1.89 -47.88 -10.37
C THR A 596 -3.16 -47.36 -9.70
N LEU A 597 -3.10 -46.26 -8.94
CA LEU A 597 -4.29 -45.57 -8.42
C LEU A 597 -4.68 -44.40 -9.33
N GLU A 598 -3.71 -43.70 -9.92
CA GLU A 598 -3.97 -42.71 -10.98
C GLU A 598 -4.51 -43.36 -12.26
N GLU A 599 -4.06 -44.57 -12.60
CA GLU A 599 -4.54 -45.37 -13.74
C GLU A 599 -5.85 -46.14 -13.47
N GLN A 600 -6.57 -45.85 -12.38
CA GLN A 600 -7.87 -46.44 -12.04
C GLN A 600 -9.07 -45.49 -12.13
N LEU A 601 -8.87 -44.23 -12.54
CA LEU A 601 -9.95 -43.30 -12.86
C LEU A 601 -9.81 -42.82 -14.31
N GLU A 602 -10.82 -43.14 -15.14
CA GLU A 602 -10.99 -42.70 -16.54
C GLU A 602 -9.95 -43.26 -17.56
N VAL A 603 -10.30 -43.89 -18.69
CA VAL A 603 -11.58 -44.24 -19.38
C VAL A 603 -11.37 -45.52 -20.21
N LEU A 604 -12.39 -46.37 -20.44
CA LEU A 604 -12.83 -46.81 -21.80
C LEU A 604 -13.99 -47.86 -21.84
N TYR A 605 -15.03 -47.48 -22.58
CA TYR A 605 -16.09 -48.29 -23.23
C TYR A 605 -15.52 -49.34 -24.21
N PRO A 606 -16.23 -50.41 -24.71
CA PRO A 606 -17.53 -50.23 -25.42
C PRO A 606 -18.52 -51.43 -25.66
N SER A 607 -19.66 -51.06 -26.28
CA SER A 607 -20.29 -51.74 -27.46
C SER A 607 -21.53 -52.67 -27.33
N LYS A 608 -22.72 -52.07 -27.55
CA LYS A 608 -23.77 -52.41 -28.55
C LYS A 608 -24.25 -53.89 -28.73
N LYS A 609 -25.57 -54.12 -28.58
CA LYS A 609 -26.55 -54.30 -29.70
C LYS A 609 -28.01 -54.55 -29.23
N SER A 610 -28.98 -53.93 -29.92
CA SER A 610 -30.30 -54.40 -30.41
C SER A 610 -31.03 -55.58 -29.70
N THR A 611 -32.36 -55.62 -29.52
CA THR A 611 -33.43 -55.35 -30.52
C THR A 611 -34.86 -55.26 -29.90
N SER A 612 -35.84 -54.83 -30.72
CA SER A 612 -37.30 -55.12 -30.71
C SER A 612 -38.32 -54.16 -30.05
N TYR A 613 -39.22 -53.67 -30.92
CA TYR A 613 -40.58 -53.14 -30.73
C TYR A 613 -41.61 -54.32 -30.61
N PRO A 614 -42.96 -54.16 -30.47
CA PRO A 614 -43.80 -52.95 -30.68
C PRO A 614 -45.03 -52.69 -29.73
N ASP A 615 -45.70 -51.56 -30.00
CA ASP A 615 -47.18 -51.37 -30.09
C ASP A 615 -48.07 -50.92 -28.89
N VAL A 616 -49.27 -50.43 -29.28
CA VAL A 616 -50.54 -50.16 -28.55
C VAL A 616 -50.72 -48.81 -27.82
N GLN A 617 -51.18 -47.81 -28.59
CA GLN A 617 -52.32 -46.93 -28.22
C GLN A 617 -53.66 -47.66 -28.61
N PRO A 618 -54.92 -47.18 -28.37
CA PRO A 618 -55.39 -45.81 -28.05
C PRO A 618 -56.65 -45.71 -27.11
N SER A 619 -57.33 -44.55 -27.14
CA SER A 619 -58.81 -44.36 -27.00
C SER A 619 -59.50 -44.46 -25.61
N VAL A 620 -60.74 -43.94 -25.40
CA VAL A 620 -61.41 -42.68 -25.85
C VAL A 620 -62.74 -42.46 -25.05
N HIS A 621 -63.24 -41.21 -24.96
CA HIS A 621 -64.61 -40.72 -24.59
C HIS A 621 -65.50 -41.36 -23.49
N SER A 622 -66.10 -40.52 -22.63
CA SER A 622 -67.59 -40.32 -22.46
C SER A 622 -67.87 -39.24 -21.38
N SER A 623 -68.71 -38.22 -21.64
CA SER A 623 -70.16 -38.08 -21.27
C SER A 623 -70.40 -37.99 -19.75
N THR A 624 -71.15 -37.04 -19.15
CA THR A 624 -72.56 -36.62 -19.37
C THR A 624 -72.84 -35.24 -18.67
N GLU A 625 -73.52 -34.25 -19.26
CA GLU A 625 -74.98 -33.92 -19.30
C GLU A 625 -75.59 -33.08 -18.13
N THR A 626 -76.37 -32.04 -18.50
CA THR A 626 -77.49 -31.36 -17.74
C THR A 626 -77.15 -30.54 -16.47
N ALA A 627 -77.97 -29.60 -15.94
CA ALA A 627 -79.36 -29.17 -16.25
C ALA A 627 -79.65 -27.68 -15.85
N GLY A 628 -80.71 -27.07 -16.42
CA GLY A 628 -81.41 -25.86 -15.89
C GLY A 628 -80.74 -24.50 -16.18
N GLY A 629 -81.45 -23.36 -16.29
CA GLY A 629 -82.84 -23.00 -15.93
C GLY A 629 -82.88 -22.16 -14.65
N THR A 630 -83.53 -20.98 -14.53
CA THR A 630 -84.65 -20.41 -15.31
C THR A 630 -84.66 -18.86 -15.22
N MET A 631 -85.39 -18.18 -16.11
CA MET A 631 -85.60 -16.72 -16.18
C MET A 631 -86.67 -16.18 -15.21
N LEU A 632 -86.54 -14.88 -14.83
CA LEU A 632 -87.59 -13.92 -14.41
C LEU A 632 -88.50 -14.31 -13.20
N ALA A 633 -88.85 -13.43 -12.26
CA ALA A 633 -89.29 -12.04 -12.44
C ALA A 633 -89.35 -11.26 -11.11
N ASP A 634 -88.89 -10.00 -11.09
CA ASP A 634 -89.48 -8.95 -10.24
C ASP A 634 -89.15 -7.51 -10.75
N GLY A 635 -89.43 -7.25 -12.04
CA GLY A 635 -89.02 -6.01 -12.73
C GLY A 635 -89.99 -4.81 -12.58
N ALA A 636 -91.15 -4.98 -11.95
CA ALA A 636 -92.26 -4.04 -12.06
C ALA A 636 -92.11 -2.76 -11.21
N SER A 637 -91.37 -2.83 -10.10
CA SER A 637 -91.17 -1.70 -9.18
C SER A 637 -90.03 -0.77 -9.64
N LEU A 638 -88.94 -1.32 -10.16
CA LEU A 638 -87.76 -0.57 -10.59
C LEU A 638 -88.04 0.30 -11.82
N GLY A 639 -88.84 -0.21 -12.77
CA GLY A 639 -89.19 0.51 -14.00
C GLY A 639 -89.92 1.83 -13.75
N LEU A 640 -90.85 1.87 -12.80
CA LEU A 640 -91.59 3.09 -12.42
C LEU A 640 -90.71 4.13 -11.71
N LEU A 641 -89.66 3.71 -11.01
CA LEU A 641 -88.68 4.62 -10.41
C LEU A 641 -87.71 5.18 -11.46
N LEU A 642 -87.24 4.33 -12.39
CA LEU A 642 -86.44 4.76 -13.54
C LEU A 642 -87.21 5.71 -14.46
N GLN A 643 -88.52 5.50 -14.67
CA GLN A 643 -89.35 6.40 -15.47
C GLN A 643 -89.50 7.77 -14.79
N ARG A 644 -89.71 7.84 -13.46
CA ARG A 644 -89.70 9.12 -12.72
C ARG A 644 -88.36 9.83 -12.74
N LEU A 645 -87.25 9.09 -12.78
CA LEU A 645 -85.90 9.66 -13.00
C LEU A 645 -85.76 10.20 -14.42
N GLY A 646 -86.28 9.49 -15.43
CA GLY A 646 -86.35 9.96 -16.82
C GLY A 646 -87.17 11.24 -16.96
N ASP A 647 -88.40 11.28 -16.41
CA ASP A 647 -89.27 12.46 -16.46
C ASP A 647 -88.64 13.69 -15.79
N ARG A 648 -87.91 13.49 -14.66
CA ARG A 648 -87.14 14.57 -14.02
C ARG A 648 -85.85 14.93 -14.76
N ALA A 649 -85.18 13.99 -15.43
CA ALA A 649 -84.06 14.31 -16.32
C ALA A 649 -84.56 15.12 -17.54
N HIS A 650 -85.74 14.83 -18.06
CA HIS A 650 -86.41 15.64 -19.08
C HIS A 650 -86.82 17.02 -18.53
N LEU A 651 -87.30 17.13 -17.28
CA LEU A 651 -87.58 18.42 -16.64
C LEU A 651 -86.31 19.26 -16.44
N LEU A 652 -85.21 18.66 -15.96
CA LEU A 652 -83.91 19.33 -15.86
C LEU A 652 -83.41 19.78 -17.23
N ASN A 653 -83.51 18.93 -18.26
CA ASN A 653 -83.11 19.30 -19.61
C ASN A 653 -84.04 20.39 -20.19
N PHE A 654 -85.32 20.42 -19.82
CA PHE A 654 -86.25 21.51 -20.13
C PHE A 654 -85.88 22.82 -19.42
N LEU A 655 -85.46 22.78 -18.15
CA LEU A 655 -84.97 23.96 -17.43
C LEU A 655 -83.63 24.46 -17.99
N VAL A 656 -82.68 23.57 -18.28
CA VAL A 656 -81.39 23.90 -18.89
C VAL A 656 -81.56 24.45 -20.32
N THR A 657 -82.49 23.89 -21.10
CA THR A 657 -82.83 24.46 -22.42
C THR A 657 -83.60 25.78 -22.30
N ARG A 658 -84.48 25.95 -21.31
CA ARG A 658 -85.14 27.24 -21.01
C ARG A 658 -84.14 28.34 -20.63
N ILE A 659 -83.12 28.02 -19.81
CA ILE A 659 -82.01 28.93 -19.47
C ILE A 659 -81.20 29.26 -20.74
N ARG A 660 -80.79 28.25 -21.52
CA ARG A 660 -80.14 28.47 -22.85
C ARG A 660 -80.98 29.35 -23.78
N GLN A 661 -82.29 29.15 -23.82
CA GLN A 661 -83.21 29.84 -24.72
C GLN A 661 -83.46 31.28 -24.26
N LYS A 662 -83.58 31.54 -22.95
CA LYS A 662 -83.56 32.90 -22.39
C LYS A 662 -82.28 33.65 -22.80
N VAL A 663 -81.12 33.01 -22.60
CA VAL A 663 -79.79 33.58 -22.92
C VAL A 663 -79.60 33.85 -24.43
N LEU A 664 -80.40 33.23 -25.31
CA LEU A 664 -80.25 33.33 -26.76
C LEU A 664 -81.34 34.13 -27.50
N GLN A 665 -82.47 34.52 -26.87
CA GLN A 665 -83.64 35.05 -27.61
C GLN A 665 -83.87 36.57 -27.58
N LYS A 666 -83.15 37.37 -26.79
CA LYS A 666 -83.17 38.85 -26.90
C LYS A 666 -81.97 39.51 -26.21
N ALA A 667 -81.39 40.51 -26.86
CA ALA A 667 -80.40 41.38 -26.24
C ALA A 667 -81.12 42.38 -25.31
N LEU A 668 -80.98 42.20 -24.00
CA LEU A 668 -81.43 43.11 -22.95
C LEU A 668 -80.40 43.14 -21.80
N ASP A 669 -80.61 44.06 -20.87
CA ASP A 669 -79.54 44.70 -20.09
C ASP A 669 -78.75 43.77 -19.15
N VAL A 670 -77.44 44.00 -19.09
CA VAL A 670 -76.46 43.17 -18.36
C VAL A 670 -76.77 43.09 -16.87
N ASP A 671 -77.30 44.17 -16.29
CA ASP A 671 -77.66 44.26 -14.86
C ASP A 671 -78.83 43.34 -14.47
N THR A 672 -79.67 42.94 -15.43
CA THR A 672 -80.70 41.90 -15.21
C THR A 672 -80.09 40.50 -15.18
N VAL A 673 -79.19 40.21 -16.13
CA VAL A 673 -78.48 38.93 -16.23
C VAL A 673 -77.63 38.66 -14.99
N GLN A 674 -76.97 39.69 -14.43
CA GLN A 674 -76.17 39.55 -13.22
C GLN A 674 -76.98 39.27 -11.94
N ARG A 675 -78.30 39.51 -11.93
CA ARG A 675 -79.15 39.34 -10.72
C ARG A 675 -80.06 38.12 -10.78
N GLU A 676 -80.65 37.82 -11.94
CA GLU A 676 -81.59 36.70 -12.07
C GLU A 676 -80.88 35.36 -12.36
N LEU A 677 -79.80 35.39 -13.15
CA LEU A 677 -79.09 34.16 -13.55
C LEU A 677 -78.46 33.41 -12.37
N PRO A 678 -77.85 34.06 -11.35
CA PRO A 678 -77.39 33.36 -10.15
C PRO A 678 -78.55 32.65 -9.44
N HIS A 679 -79.72 33.28 -9.33
CA HIS A 679 -80.85 32.71 -8.59
C HIS A 679 -81.48 31.50 -9.31
N GLU A 680 -81.57 31.52 -10.65
CA GLU A 680 -81.98 30.33 -11.42
C GLU A 680 -80.91 29.22 -11.37
N VAL A 681 -79.62 29.56 -11.31
CA VAL A 681 -78.53 28.58 -11.15
C VAL A 681 -78.48 27.98 -9.74
N ASP A 682 -78.73 28.76 -8.70
CA ASP A 682 -78.85 28.30 -7.31
C ASP A 682 -80.07 27.39 -7.14
N GLN A 683 -81.20 27.73 -7.77
CA GLN A 683 -82.39 26.87 -7.78
C GLN A 683 -82.13 25.52 -8.46
N VAL A 684 -81.40 25.50 -9.58
CA VAL A 684 -80.94 24.26 -10.22
C VAL A 684 -79.95 23.48 -9.33
N HIS A 685 -79.07 24.16 -8.60
CA HIS A 685 -78.18 23.48 -7.63
C HIS A 685 -78.95 22.86 -6.46
N LEU A 686 -80.01 23.50 -5.96
CA LEU A 686 -80.88 22.95 -4.93
C LEU A 686 -81.63 21.70 -5.42
N GLU A 687 -82.20 21.71 -6.64
CA GLU A 687 -82.82 20.52 -7.22
C GLU A 687 -81.81 19.39 -7.48
N VAL A 688 -80.57 19.71 -7.89
CA VAL A 688 -79.49 18.73 -8.05
C VAL A 688 -79.02 18.16 -6.69
N LEU A 689 -79.06 18.96 -5.61
CA LEU A 689 -78.78 18.47 -4.25
C LEU A 689 -79.90 17.58 -3.72
N GLU A 690 -81.17 17.90 -3.95
CA GLU A 690 -82.29 17.00 -3.63
C GLU A 690 -82.24 15.71 -4.43
N LEU A 691 -81.90 15.77 -5.73
CA LEU A 691 -81.71 14.57 -6.56
C LEU A 691 -80.55 13.72 -6.06
N ARG A 692 -79.41 14.31 -5.66
CA ARG A 692 -78.30 13.57 -5.03
C ARG A 692 -78.72 12.93 -3.71
N LYS A 693 -79.54 13.61 -2.90
CA LYS A 693 -80.09 13.06 -1.66
C LYS A 693 -81.06 11.90 -1.93
N GLN A 694 -81.90 12.01 -2.96
CA GLN A 694 -82.84 10.94 -3.35
C GLN A 694 -82.14 9.77 -4.05
N VAL A 695 -81.03 9.99 -4.75
CA VAL A 695 -80.12 8.94 -5.22
C VAL A 695 -79.47 8.25 -4.03
N ALA A 696 -78.94 8.98 -3.03
CA ALA A 696 -78.40 8.38 -1.81
C ALA A 696 -79.46 7.59 -1.01
N GLU A 697 -80.72 8.04 -0.97
CA GLU A 697 -81.83 7.29 -0.38
C GLU A 697 -82.24 6.04 -1.20
N LEU A 698 -81.95 6.00 -2.50
CA LEU A 698 -82.11 4.81 -3.36
C LEU A 698 -80.90 3.86 -3.25
N GLU A 699 -79.69 4.39 -3.09
CA GLU A 699 -78.45 3.64 -2.82
C GLU A 699 -78.49 3.00 -1.43
N GLU A 700 -79.06 3.67 -0.41
CA GLU A 700 -79.41 3.07 0.89
C GLU A 700 -80.39 1.90 0.70
N ARG A 701 -81.48 2.08 -0.06
CA ARG A 701 -82.49 1.03 -0.28
C ARG A 701 -81.97 -0.16 -1.12
N LEU A 702 -81.08 0.09 -2.06
CA LEU A 702 -80.32 -0.95 -2.74
C LEU A 702 -79.33 -1.62 -1.77
N GLY A 703 -78.67 -0.83 -0.92
CA GLY A 703 -77.77 -1.30 0.14
C GLY A 703 -78.44 -2.14 1.22
N THR A 704 -79.72 -1.94 1.51
CA THR A 704 -80.53 -2.84 2.35
C THR A 704 -80.96 -4.09 1.58
N ALA A 705 -81.47 -3.94 0.35
CA ALA A 705 -81.87 -5.09 -0.48
C ALA A 705 -80.71 -6.08 -0.74
N TRP A 706 -79.47 -5.58 -0.91
CA TRP A 706 -78.27 -6.41 -1.03
C TRP A 706 -77.80 -7.05 0.29
N LYS A 707 -78.28 -6.58 1.45
CA LYS A 707 -77.97 -7.15 2.78
C LYS A 707 -78.99 -8.17 3.26
N GLU A 708 -80.22 -8.13 2.76
CA GLU A 708 -81.31 -9.05 3.16
C GLU A 708 -81.23 -10.43 2.46
N GLY A 709 -80.32 -10.62 1.50
CA GLY A 709 -80.15 -11.85 0.71
C GLY A 709 -79.57 -13.08 1.44
N ARG A 710 -79.51 -13.12 2.78
CA ARG A 710 -79.04 -14.30 3.54
C ARG A 710 -79.87 -14.60 4.80
N VAL A 711 -80.88 -15.44 4.59
CA VAL A 711 -81.67 -16.19 5.60
C VAL A 711 -82.64 -15.35 6.45
N VAL A 712 -83.92 -15.46 6.08
CA VAL A 712 -85.10 -15.10 6.87
C VAL A 712 -85.29 -16.04 8.05
N SER A 713 -85.57 -15.51 9.26
CA SER A 713 -86.73 -15.96 10.06
C SER A 713 -87.04 -15.05 11.26
N SER A 714 -88.33 -14.75 11.43
CA SER A 714 -89.01 -14.37 12.68
C SER A 714 -88.76 -12.96 13.29
N ARG A 715 -89.77 -12.23 13.79
CA ARG A 715 -91.25 -12.38 13.66
C ARG A 715 -92.01 -11.13 14.19
N GLN A 716 -92.87 -10.51 13.36
CA GLN A 716 -93.93 -9.53 13.73
C GLN A 716 -93.43 -8.15 14.31
N GLN A 717 -94.18 -7.03 14.27
CA GLN A 717 -95.59 -6.83 13.85
C GLN A 717 -95.91 -5.43 13.25
N LEU A 718 -96.70 -5.44 12.16
CA LEU A 718 -97.71 -4.46 11.68
C LEU A 718 -97.50 -2.92 11.69
N ARG A 719 -97.71 -2.35 10.48
CA ARG A 719 -98.72 -1.31 10.14
C ARG A 719 -98.56 0.13 10.72
N ALA A 720 -98.05 1.02 9.86
CA ALA A 720 -98.56 2.39 9.71
C ALA A 720 -99.81 2.39 8.75
N PRO A 721 -100.55 3.51 8.53
CA PRO A 721 -100.35 4.89 9.02
C PRO A 721 -101.60 5.52 9.71
N ASP A 722 -101.50 6.75 10.23
CA ASP A 722 -102.09 7.95 9.60
C ASP A 722 -102.20 9.21 10.50
N SER A 723 -102.02 10.37 9.83
CA SER A 723 -102.67 11.67 10.09
C SER A 723 -102.35 12.57 11.32
N THR A 724 -102.29 13.87 11.00
CA THR A 724 -102.72 15.06 11.78
C THR A 724 -102.06 15.46 13.12
N ALA A 725 -101.22 16.49 12.99
CA ALA A 725 -101.50 17.87 13.46
C ALA A 725 -101.19 18.33 14.91
N LEU A 726 -100.62 19.55 14.94
CA LEU A 726 -100.73 20.64 15.91
C LEU A 726 -100.06 20.55 17.32
N ARG A 727 -99.23 21.59 17.54
CA ARG A 727 -99.27 22.49 18.72
C ARG A 727 -98.44 22.13 19.97
N ARG A 728 -97.19 22.64 19.96
CA ARG A 728 -96.63 23.64 20.91
C ARG A 728 -96.87 23.42 22.41
N GLU A 729 -95.81 23.13 23.16
CA GLU A 729 -95.30 24.03 24.22
C GLU A 729 -93.86 23.69 24.67
N ASP A 730 -93.04 24.73 24.86
CA ASP A 730 -91.73 24.77 25.55
C ASP A 730 -91.96 24.88 27.09
N PRO A 731 -90.97 25.05 28.02
CA PRO A 731 -89.51 25.19 27.86
C PRO A 731 -88.64 24.47 28.94
N ALA A 732 -87.32 24.80 28.96
CA ALA A 732 -86.40 24.78 30.11
C ALA A 732 -85.99 23.40 30.71
N ASP A 733 -84.88 23.22 31.44
CA ASP A 733 -83.72 24.06 31.83
C ASP A 733 -82.41 23.30 31.45
N GLY A 734 -81.24 23.88 31.17
CA GLY A 734 -80.32 24.61 32.09
C GLY A 734 -79.04 23.77 32.29
N ALA A 735 -77.82 24.28 32.55
CA ALA A 735 -77.30 25.64 32.69
C ALA A 735 -75.81 25.67 32.21
N SER A 736 -75.29 26.77 31.62
CA SER A 736 -74.34 27.77 32.21
C SER A 736 -72.96 27.26 32.69
N LEU A 737 -71.87 28.06 32.76
CA LEU A 737 -71.70 29.53 32.86
C LEU A 737 -70.30 29.98 32.30
N GLY A 738 -70.08 31.28 32.03
CA GLY A 738 -68.74 31.88 31.79
C GLY A 738 -68.55 32.49 30.39
N THR A 739 -68.92 33.74 30.01
CA THR A 739 -69.15 35.04 30.70
C THR A 739 -67.88 35.90 30.88
N VAL A 740 -67.77 37.20 30.48
CA VAL A 740 -68.50 38.06 29.50
C VAL A 740 -67.77 39.43 29.26
N GLU A 741 -68.06 40.14 28.15
CA GLU A 741 -68.01 41.62 27.96
C GLU A 741 -66.70 42.45 28.12
N GLN A 742 -66.60 43.77 27.82
CA GLN A 742 -67.58 44.82 27.43
C GLN A 742 -66.93 45.84 26.43
N GLY A 743 -67.58 46.27 25.33
CA GLY A 743 -68.27 47.57 25.19
C GLY A 743 -67.54 48.52 24.20
N THR A 744 -68.08 49.62 23.63
CA THR A 744 -69.48 50.14 23.50
C THR A 744 -69.51 51.37 22.56
N PHE A 745 -70.51 51.50 21.63
CA PHE A 745 -70.97 52.76 20.95
C PHE A 745 -69.94 53.56 20.07
N SER A 746 -70.28 54.45 19.10
CA SER A 746 -71.50 54.69 18.27
C SER A 746 -71.16 55.49 16.98
N VAL A 747 -72.01 55.36 15.93
CA VAL A 747 -72.32 56.22 14.76
C VAL A 747 -71.46 57.48 14.45
N HIS A 748 -70.90 57.59 13.22
CA HIS A 748 -71.22 58.67 12.23
C HIS A 748 -70.50 58.54 10.85
N LEU A 749 -71.19 58.98 9.78
CA LEU A 749 -70.76 59.62 8.50
C LEU A 749 -69.45 59.23 7.77
N GLY A 750 -69.54 59.08 6.43
CA GLY A 750 -68.40 59.23 5.48
C GLY A 750 -68.13 60.71 5.10
N PRO A 751 -67.27 61.02 4.11
CA PRO A 751 -66.95 60.22 2.91
C PRO A 751 -65.44 59.97 2.69
N GLU A 752 -65.08 59.61 1.45
CA GLU A 752 -63.76 59.12 1.02
C GLU A 752 -62.64 60.16 0.96
N ALA A 753 -61.44 59.75 1.38
CA ALA A 753 -60.16 60.18 0.79
C ALA A 753 -59.11 59.06 0.99
N GLN A 754 -58.41 58.66 -0.06
CA GLN A 754 -57.29 57.69 0.01
C GLN A 754 -55.99 58.40 0.48
N PRO A 755 -55.01 57.72 1.12
CA PRO A 755 -54.13 56.80 0.36
C PRO A 755 -53.64 55.53 1.09
N THR A 756 -53.35 54.50 0.29
CA THR A 756 -52.37 53.41 0.52
C THR A 756 -52.09 52.92 1.97
N GLN A 757 -52.70 51.80 2.35
CA GLN A 757 -52.14 50.92 3.39
C GLN A 757 -51.33 49.78 2.76
N ALA A 758 -50.03 49.73 3.05
CA ALA A 758 -49.19 48.61 2.65
C ALA A 758 -49.59 47.33 3.40
N LEU A 759 -49.78 46.22 2.67
CA LEU A 759 -50.03 44.92 3.28
C LEU A 759 -48.84 44.50 4.14
N SER A 760 -49.05 44.43 5.46
CA SER A 760 -47.99 44.17 6.45
C SER A 760 -47.16 42.93 6.08
N VAL A 761 -45.83 43.08 6.07
CA VAL A 761 -44.87 42.04 5.63
C VAL A 761 -45.12 40.65 6.25
N PRO A 762 -45.48 40.49 7.54
CA PRO A 762 -45.79 39.17 8.11
C PRO A 762 -47.02 38.48 7.46
N ARG A 763 -48.02 39.24 7.03
CA ARG A 763 -49.22 38.71 6.32
C ARG A 763 -48.87 38.32 4.89
N LEU A 764 -47.99 39.07 4.23
CA LEU A 764 -47.44 38.70 2.92
C LEU A 764 -46.56 37.43 3.02
N GLN A 765 -45.69 37.35 4.04
CA GLN A 765 -44.85 36.17 4.30
C GLN A 765 -45.66 34.92 4.67
N ARG A 766 -46.76 35.03 5.42
CA ARG A 766 -47.68 33.90 5.65
C ARG A 766 -48.32 33.44 4.33
N LYS A 767 -48.87 34.37 3.53
CA LYS A 767 -49.40 34.05 2.20
C LYS A 767 -48.35 33.44 1.26
N LEU A 768 -47.10 33.89 1.31
CA LEU A 768 -45.99 33.31 0.54
C LEU A 768 -45.60 31.91 1.02
N LYS A 769 -45.61 31.65 2.35
CA LYS A 769 -45.36 30.31 2.90
C LYS A 769 -46.52 29.35 2.62
N GLU A 770 -47.77 29.82 2.63
CA GLU A 770 -48.95 29.07 2.20
C GLU A 770 -48.94 28.82 0.70
N ALA A 771 -48.57 29.80 -0.13
CA ALA A 771 -48.38 29.64 -1.56
C ALA A 771 -47.25 28.65 -1.87
N ALA A 772 -46.11 28.72 -1.18
CA ALA A 772 -45.02 27.75 -1.33
C ALA A 772 -45.45 26.33 -0.95
N ARG A 773 -46.22 26.15 0.14
CA ARG A 773 -46.82 24.86 0.51
C ARG A 773 -47.79 24.36 -0.56
N LYS A 774 -48.65 25.22 -1.10
CA LYS A 774 -49.57 24.87 -2.20
C LYS A 774 -48.82 24.56 -3.51
N ILE A 775 -47.74 25.26 -3.82
CA ILE A 775 -46.88 24.99 -4.99
C ILE A 775 -46.15 23.64 -4.83
N LEU A 776 -45.69 23.30 -3.63
CA LEU A 776 -45.12 21.96 -3.35
C LEU A 776 -46.19 20.87 -3.46
N HIS A 777 -47.38 21.09 -2.93
CA HIS A 777 -48.50 20.15 -3.05
C HIS A 777 -48.92 19.95 -4.52
N LEU A 778 -49.09 21.03 -5.28
CA LEU A 778 -49.41 21.02 -6.72
C LEU A 778 -48.27 20.45 -7.58
N ARG A 779 -47.00 20.54 -7.13
CA ARG A 779 -45.89 19.83 -7.77
C ARG A 779 -45.99 18.33 -7.53
N LEU A 780 -46.25 17.91 -6.30
CA LEU A 780 -46.44 16.50 -5.96
C LEU A 780 -47.65 15.89 -6.70
N GLU A 781 -48.76 16.62 -6.78
CA GLU A 781 -49.94 16.24 -7.56
C GLU A 781 -49.63 16.20 -9.07
N LYS A 782 -48.85 17.16 -9.59
CA LYS A 782 -48.40 17.14 -10.99
C LYS A 782 -47.46 15.96 -11.26
N GLU A 783 -46.57 15.63 -10.35
CA GLU A 783 -45.66 14.48 -10.44
C GLU A 783 -46.47 13.17 -10.42
N GLN A 784 -47.43 13.02 -9.51
CA GLN A 784 -48.37 11.89 -9.49
C GLN A 784 -49.23 11.80 -10.77
N LEU A 785 -49.70 12.93 -11.31
CA LEU A 785 -50.43 12.97 -12.58
C LEU A 785 -49.54 12.67 -13.80
N LEU A 786 -48.25 13.03 -13.74
CA LEU A 786 -47.25 12.65 -14.76
C LEU A 786 -46.88 11.17 -14.65
N GLU A 787 -46.76 10.62 -13.44
CA GLU A 787 -46.56 9.19 -13.20
C GLU A 787 -47.76 8.38 -13.70
N MET A 788 -49.00 8.76 -13.34
CA MET A 788 -50.21 8.13 -13.87
C MET A 788 -50.33 8.32 -15.39
N GLY A 789 -49.98 9.49 -15.94
CA GLY A 789 -49.97 9.74 -17.38
C GLY A 789 -48.89 8.95 -18.13
N ASN A 790 -47.73 8.69 -17.51
CA ASN A 790 -46.68 7.83 -18.04
C ASN A 790 -47.07 6.35 -17.94
N ARG A 791 -47.72 5.95 -16.86
CA ARG A 791 -48.27 4.61 -16.63
C ARG A 791 -49.35 4.28 -17.65
N LEU A 792 -50.32 5.17 -17.85
CA LEU A 792 -51.33 5.06 -18.91
C LEU A 792 -50.71 5.04 -20.32
N ARG A 793 -49.63 5.81 -20.57
CA ARG A 793 -48.88 5.72 -21.84
C ARG A 793 -48.11 4.42 -22.03
N ALA A 794 -47.62 3.80 -20.94
CA ALA A 794 -46.98 2.48 -20.99
C ALA A 794 -48.03 1.35 -21.17
N GLU A 795 -49.21 1.51 -20.58
CA GLU A 795 -50.35 0.59 -20.73
C GLU A 795 -50.96 0.66 -22.14
N LEU A 796 -51.05 1.86 -22.74
CA LEU A 796 -51.42 2.06 -24.15
C LEU A 796 -50.26 1.82 -25.14
N GLY A 797 -49.06 1.49 -24.64
CA GLY A 797 -47.81 1.49 -25.41
C GLY A 797 -47.44 0.17 -26.10
N ARG A 798 -48.37 -0.79 -26.24
CA ARG A 798 -48.10 -2.13 -26.80
C ARG A 798 -48.74 -2.35 -28.16
N PRO A 799 -47.97 -2.37 -29.26
CA PRO A 799 -48.43 -2.87 -30.55
C PRO A 799 -48.23 -4.40 -30.68
N THR A 800 -49.21 -5.09 -31.24
CA THR A 800 -49.09 -6.48 -31.72
C THR A 800 -48.38 -6.57 -33.08
N ALA A 801 -47.90 -7.76 -33.45
CA ALA A 801 -47.12 -8.07 -34.66
C ALA A 801 -47.89 -7.82 -36.00
N THR A 802 -47.31 -7.85 -37.21
CA THR A 802 -46.26 -8.78 -37.73
C THR A 802 -45.52 -8.28 -39.01
N LEU A 803 -44.39 -8.95 -39.30
CA LEU A 803 -43.44 -8.96 -40.46
C LEU A 803 -44.06 -8.99 -41.89
N PRO A 804 -43.28 -8.94 -43.02
CA PRO A 804 -41.80 -9.04 -43.20
C PRO A 804 -41.16 -8.00 -44.18
N ASP A 805 -39.82 -7.96 -44.32
CA ASP A 805 -39.06 -8.58 -45.45
C ASP A 805 -37.51 -8.46 -45.29
N ALA A 806 -36.75 -9.03 -46.24
CA ALA A 806 -35.36 -9.44 -46.14
C ALA A 806 -34.27 -8.34 -46.04
N SER A 807 -33.27 -8.58 -45.18
CA SER A 807 -31.96 -9.10 -45.62
C SER A 807 -30.96 -9.22 -44.45
N SER A 808 -30.02 -10.15 -44.51
CA SER A 808 -29.18 -10.52 -43.36
C SER A 808 -27.68 -10.63 -43.69
N VAL A 809 -26.86 -9.87 -42.93
CA VAL A 809 -25.49 -10.27 -42.47
C VAL A 809 -24.40 -10.30 -43.59
N PRO A 810 -23.07 -10.14 -43.33
CA PRO A 810 -22.35 -10.02 -42.05
C PRO A 810 -21.52 -8.74 -41.82
N ILE A 811 -20.98 -8.67 -40.60
CA ILE A 811 -19.94 -7.74 -40.11
C ILE A 811 -18.55 -8.09 -40.69
N SER A 812 -17.81 -7.09 -41.18
CA SER A 812 -16.35 -6.86 -41.03
C SER A 812 -15.88 -5.78 -42.03
N GLY A 813 -14.91 -4.91 -41.77
CA GLY A 813 -14.00 -4.83 -40.62
C GLY A 813 -12.53 -5.02 -41.02
N THR A 814 -11.89 -4.01 -41.62
CA THR A 814 -10.43 -3.75 -41.51
C THR A 814 -9.99 -2.48 -42.24
N GLY A 815 -9.20 -1.64 -41.58
CA GLY A 815 -8.36 -0.63 -42.24
C GLY A 815 -7.05 -1.25 -42.76
N ARG A 816 -6.58 -0.81 -43.93
CA ARG A 816 -5.43 -1.43 -44.64
C ARG A 816 -4.12 -1.41 -43.84
N ARG A 817 -3.39 -2.52 -43.86
CA ARG A 817 -1.91 -2.53 -43.96
C ARG A 817 -1.46 -3.30 -45.20
N ARG A 818 -0.22 -3.09 -45.63
CA ARG A 818 0.33 -3.50 -46.94
C ARG A 818 1.17 -4.77 -46.80
N GLY A 819 0.99 -5.75 -47.69
CA GLY A 819 1.82 -6.94 -47.82
C GLY A 819 1.57 -7.65 -49.16
N THR A 820 2.60 -8.25 -49.75
CA THR A 820 2.59 -8.87 -51.09
C THR A 820 2.74 -10.39 -51.00
N GLY A 821 2.01 -11.15 -51.82
CA GLY A 821 2.14 -12.60 -51.98
C GLY A 821 1.40 -13.07 -53.23
N SER A 822 1.92 -14.08 -53.93
CA SER A 822 1.60 -14.34 -55.34
C SER A 822 1.11 -15.74 -55.66
N VAL A 823 0.12 -15.81 -56.57
CA VAL A 823 -0.15 -16.92 -57.53
C VAL A 823 -0.85 -18.18 -56.96
N PRO A 824 -1.73 -18.86 -57.74
CA PRO A 824 -2.74 -19.80 -57.22
C PRO A 824 -2.58 -21.24 -57.76
N LEU A 825 -3.53 -22.13 -57.43
CA LEU A 825 -4.21 -22.98 -58.43
C LEU A 825 -5.48 -23.67 -57.87
N ASP A 826 -6.36 -24.03 -58.80
CA ASP A 826 -7.71 -24.62 -58.69
C ASP A 826 -7.66 -26.10 -59.19
N PRO A 827 -8.74 -26.92 -59.36
CA PRO A 827 -10.11 -26.92 -58.81
C PRO A 827 -10.73 -28.35 -58.55
N LEU A 828 -12.08 -28.40 -58.36
CA LEU A 828 -13.09 -29.31 -59.00
C LEU A 828 -13.68 -30.59 -58.33
N ILE A 829 -14.98 -30.80 -58.65
CA ILE A 829 -15.85 -32.04 -58.58
C ILE A 829 -16.28 -32.52 -57.17
N GLY A 830 -17.53 -32.94 -56.86
CA GLY A 830 -18.82 -33.04 -57.60
C GLY A 830 -19.43 -34.48 -57.58
N GLY A 831 -20.74 -34.76 -57.45
CA GLY A 831 -21.95 -33.94 -57.17
C GLY A 831 -23.22 -34.56 -57.83
N ARG A 832 -24.27 -34.97 -57.06
CA ARG A 832 -25.50 -35.67 -57.56
C ARG A 832 -26.72 -35.65 -56.59
N SER A 833 -27.92 -35.90 -57.15
CA SER A 833 -29.25 -36.15 -56.53
C SER A 833 -29.89 -37.41 -57.21
N PRO A 834 -31.22 -37.74 -57.23
CA PRO A 834 -32.43 -37.32 -56.47
C PRO A 834 -33.38 -38.51 -56.05
N PHE A 835 -34.69 -38.25 -55.79
CA PHE A 835 -35.90 -38.91 -56.39
C PHE A 835 -36.93 -39.82 -55.59
N LEU A 836 -38.25 -39.60 -55.84
CA LEU A 836 -39.46 -40.51 -55.76
C LEU A 836 -40.12 -40.83 -54.36
N LEU A 837 -41.42 -41.17 -54.15
CA LEU A 837 -42.75 -40.95 -54.83
C LEU A 837 -43.97 -41.44 -53.95
N SER A 838 -45.22 -41.04 -54.30
CA SER A 838 -46.52 -41.80 -54.11
C SER A 838 -47.10 -42.05 -52.69
N THR A 839 -48.40 -42.37 -52.41
CA THR A 839 -49.67 -42.48 -53.19
C THR A 839 -50.97 -42.35 -52.32
N LYS A 840 -52.01 -41.74 -52.94
CA LYS A 840 -53.49 -42.01 -52.97
C LYS A 840 -54.16 -43.13 -52.13
N ILE A 841 -55.36 -42.82 -51.58
CA ILE A 841 -56.67 -43.55 -51.68
C ILE A 841 -57.76 -42.69 -50.94
N ILE A 842 -59.03 -42.48 -51.32
CA ILE A 842 -59.99 -42.85 -52.41
C ILE A 842 -61.06 -43.94 -52.09
N HIS A 843 -62.31 -43.51 -51.85
CA HIS A 843 -63.56 -44.32 -51.96
C HIS A 843 -64.83 -43.45 -52.19
N ASN A 844 -66.04 -44.05 -52.29
CA ASN A 844 -67.27 -43.42 -52.80
C ASN A 844 -68.59 -44.15 -52.39
N GLN A 845 -69.76 -43.53 -52.65
CA GLN A 845 -71.14 -44.07 -52.90
C GLN A 845 -72.32 -43.66 -51.98
N SER A 846 -73.50 -43.60 -52.64
CA SER A 846 -74.82 -43.11 -52.23
C SER A 846 -75.84 -44.27 -52.14
N ILE A 847 -76.99 -44.06 -51.46
CA ILE A 847 -78.29 -44.72 -51.77
C ILE A 847 -79.47 -43.89 -51.20
N ASN A 848 -80.70 -44.21 -51.58
CA ASN A 848 -81.89 -43.34 -51.60
C ASN A 848 -83.17 -44.07 -51.06
N GLU A 849 -84.33 -43.40 -51.08
CA GLU A 849 -85.71 -43.95 -50.95
C GLU A 849 -86.21 -44.35 -49.52
N ASN A 850 -87.53 -44.42 -49.19
CA ASN A 850 -88.80 -43.86 -49.73
C ASN A 850 -89.94 -43.97 -48.68
N LEU A 851 -91.03 -43.18 -48.80
CA LEU A 851 -92.46 -43.41 -48.36
C LEU A 851 -93.16 -42.02 -48.17
N VAL A 852 -94.00 -41.46 -49.05
CA VAL A 852 -95.28 -41.87 -49.69
C VAL A 852 -96.55 -41.64 -48.85
N THR A 853 -97.44 -40.73 -49.28
CA THR A 853 -98.90 -40.98 -49.42
C THR A 853 -99.69 -39.86 -50.16
N ARG A 854 -100.51 -40.25 -51.16
CA ARG A 854 -101.86 -39.73 -51.56
C ARG A 854 -102.02 -38.21 -51.86
N LEU A 855 -102.37 -37.68 -53.06
CA LEU A 855 -103.21 -38.11 -54.21
C LEU A 855 -104.69 -38.43 -53.86
N PRO A 856 -105.72 -38.24 -54.74
CA PRO A 856 -105.67 -38.02 -56.21
C PRO A 856 -106.73 -37.04 -56.85
N CYS A 857 -106.77 -37.05 -58.21
CA CYS A 857 -107.88 -36.73 -59.14
C CYS A 857 -108.17 -35.24 -59.51
N ARG A 858 -108.27 -34.82 -60.79
CA ARG A 858 -108.99 -35.30 -62.03
C ARG A 858 -110.48 -34.90 -62.05
N HIS A 859 -111.13 -34.55 -63.17
CA HIS A 859 -110.75 -34.23 -64.58
C HIS A 859 -111.99 -33.61 -65.29
N SER A 860 -111.91 -33.37 -66.61
CA SER A 860 -112.99 -32.92 -67.53
C SER A 860 -113.46 -31.46 -67.37
N THR A 861 -114.01 -30.81 -68.40
CA THR A 861 -114.25 -31.28 -69.80
C THR A 861 -113.08 -30.98 -70.73
#